data_AF-A0A1E5UBY6-F1
#
_entry.id   AF-A0A1E5UBY6-F1
#
_cell.length_a   1.000
_cell.length_b   1.000
_cell.length_c   1.000
_cell.angle_alpha   90.00
_cell.angle_beta   90.00
_cell.angle_gamma   90.00
#
_symmetry.space_group_name_H-M   'P 1'
#
loop_
_entity.id
_entity.type
_entity.pdbx_description
1 polymer ?
#
loop_
_entity_poly.entity_id
_entity_poly.type
_entity_poly.pdbx_seq_one_letter_code
_entity_poly.pdbx_strand_id
1 'polypeptide(L)'
;MKINYLGKSRLSVVIVLSAASVAFAQKTKDSINSKDIEQVVLTGVADIAKDRKTPVAVSTIKEAQIVEKLGNQEFPEVLNTTPSVYATKSGGGFGDSKINIRGFAQENVAVMINGVPVNDMENGAVYWSNWAGLSDVTSAMQVQRGLGSSKLAIASVGGTINVVTRAADKKQGGIVSIGVANDDYLKTLFAYNSGKMSTGWSTSFLLSRTAGNMYANGTEFEGYNYYWALGYQNGKHDFQFTITGAPQWHNQRSSFITIANYIKYGGVNGGDPNRKYNADWGLLNGEEYSMRRNYYHKPVMSLNWDWNISSASKLNTVVYASFGRGGGTGDTGSVGGKNFSNAAWRLPDGTANFDAIYAANAASTPTAGVLVRRASINSHNWFGIISSFNQKINDNLKLTAGIDGRYYYGYHYQVVSDFLGATGFRDTTNKNAISTSNPTGQRIIVNSHDATPTWNPFGGKIDPEADMISYWNDGEVLWYGGFGQLEYSNDNLSAFVQGAVSNQGFQRIDHFIVDGVSLLNGTLASPTNQPTSKNPALNTKTGFKNLVGYNIKGGINYNINDHHNVFGNIGYYSKQPFLNAVYPNNKNFLNPNLTNEKIFGAELGYGFRSSAVNLNVNVYRTSWKDRFLRRGNLNIPDPNNPGVTFTNAYANIAGITEIHRGVEVDGSVKVNQYLSFTGMVSVGDWYYEGNATGTYFTETNEEIAGTSFAGTTLYLDKVKVGGSAQNTYAAGFVLEPAKNFKLDGTYRYVNNLYANVNPINFQSQAAGNLGALKLPSFGLFDLGASYKVNLNAKQYFTLRANVYNVFDKVYIAESNTNYQSNLSAADYAAYGSSAPSYTSYVQAGEWNGVSQQNQVFFGFGRTWAATFSFNF
;
A
#
# COMPACT_ATOMS: atom_id res chain seq x y z
N MET A 1 -24.47 -26.14 23.35
CA MET A 1 -25.08 -26.20 24.71
C MET A 1 -23.96 -26.29 25.74
N LYS A 2 -24.02 -25.49 26.82
CA LYS A 2 -22.97 -25.19 27.83
C LYS A 2 -21.70 -24.52 27.28
N ILE A 3 -21.81 -23.20 27.12
CA ILE A 3 -20.68 -22.30 26.90
C ILE A 3 -20.01 -22.04 28.26
N ASN A 4 -18.75 -22.46 28.40
CA ASN A 4 -17.92 -22.24 29.58
C ASN A 4 -16.80 -21.25 29.20
N TYR A 5 -17.10 -19.94 29.27
CA TYR A 5 -16.05 -18.91 29.28
C TYR A 5 -15.93 -18.42 30.72
N LEU A 6 -14.83 -18.77 31.40
CA LEU A 6 -14.17 -18.00 32.47
C LEU A 6 -13.10 -18.88 33.14
N GLY A 7 -11.82 -18.56 32.94
CA GLY A 7 -10.73 -19.19 33.69
C GLY A 7 -9.32 -18.83 33.24
N LYS A 8 -8.81 -17.66 33.70
CA LYS A 8 -7.43 -17.31 34.12
C LYS A 8 -6.24 -17.84 33.27
N SER A 9 -5.25 -17.07 32.82
CA SER A 9 -4.49 -16.00 33.49
C SER A 9 -3.64 -15.21 32.48
N ARG A 10 -3.95 -13.93 32.21
CA ARG A 10 -3.07 -13.03 31.43
C ARG A 10 -2.97 -11.59 31.96
N LEU A 11 -3.47 -11.32 33.17
CA LEU A 11 -3.44 -9.97 33.77
C LEU A 11 -2.30 -9.74 34.77
N SER A 12 -1.52 -10.78 35.10
CA SER A 12 -0.49 -10.69 36.16
C SER A 12 0.87 -10.17 35.66
N VAL A 13 1.11 -10.08 34.35
CA VAL A 13 2.41 -9.63 33.80
C VAL A 13 2.53 -8.10 33.74
N VAL A 14 1.40 -7.38 33.67
CA VAL A 14 1.39 -5.90 33.60
C VAL A 14 1.69 -5.26 34.96
N ILE A 15 1.42 -5.95 36.07
CA ILE A 15 1.61 -5.39 37.43
C ILE A 15 3.04 -5.61 37.95
N VAL A 16 3.75 -6.67 37.53
CA VAL A 16 5.11 -6.96 38.03
C VAL A 16 6.19 -6.06 37.40
N LEU A 17 5.96 -5.47 36.23
CA LEU A 17 6.90 -4.54 35.58
C LEU A 17 6.85 -3.10 36.15
N SER A 18 5.90 -2.80 37.04
CA SER A 18 5.74 -1.46 37.63
C SER A 18 6.61 -1.22 38.88
N ALA A 19 7.20 -2.26 39.47
CA ALA A 19 7.95 -2.17 40.74
C ALA A 19 9.47 -1.91 40.59
N ALA A 20 10.00 -1.85 39.36
CA ALA A 20 11.46 -1.76 39.12
C ALA A 20 11.97 -0.39 38.64
N SER A 21 11.12 0.62 38.45
CA SER A 21 11.48 1.90 37.83
C SER A 21 11.61 3.09 38.81
N VAL A 22 11.83 2.84 40.10
CA VAL A 22 12.01 3.90 41.12
C VAL A 22 13.42 3.88 41.71
N ALA A 23 14.40 4.28 40.90
CA ALA A 23 15.63 4.89 41.41
C ALA A 23 16.28 5.72 40.28
N PHE A 24 16.53 7.00 40.56
CA PHE A 24 17.22 8.02 39.74
C PHE A 24 16.40 8.75 38.66
N ALA A 25 16.08 10.02 38.94
CA ALA A 25 16.71 11.18 38.29
C ALA A 25 15.96 12.48 38.61
N GLN A 26 16.66 13.38 39.33
CA GLN A 26 16.23 14.71 39.74
C GLN A 26 16.77 15.78 38.78
N LYS A 27 15.92 16.80 38.52
CA LYS A 27 16.18 18.14 37.90
C LYS A 27 16.64 18.11 36.42
N THR A 28 16.02 18.84 35.49
CA THR A 28 15.82 20.31 35.44
C THR A 28 14.60 20.73 34.57
N LYS A 29 14.28 22.04 34.64
CA LYS A 29 13.16 22.79 34.04
C LYS A 29 13.15 22.78 32.51
N ASP A 30 11.97 22.60 31.91
CA ASP A 30 11.71 22.66 30.46
C ASP A 30 11.13 24.05 30.09
N SER A 31 11.71 24.72 29.10
CA SER A 31 11.22 25.98 28.52
C SER A 31 11.26 25.85 27.00
N ILE A 32 10.08 25.71 26.39
CA ILE A 32 9.95 25.44 24.95
C ILE A 32 10.09 26.76 24.17
N ASN A 33 11.09 26.84 23.30
CA ASN A 33 11.25 27.88 22.28
C ASN A 33 11.01 27.28 20.89
N SER A 34 10.41 28.05 19.98
CA SER A 34 10.03 27.61 18.62
C SER A 34 11.20 27.26 17.69
N LYS A 35 12.46 27.49 18.11
CA LYS A 35 13.68 27.09 17.39
C LYS A 35 13.93 25.58 17.40
N ASP A 36 13.29 24.83 18.29
CA ASP A 36 13.44 23.37 18.36
C ASP A 36 12.82 22.66 17.14
N ILE A 37 11.99 23.33 16.34
CA ILE A 37 11.30 22.74 15.18
C ILE A 37 12.25 22.55 13.98
N GLU A 38 13.31 23.35 13.86
CA GLU A 38 14.26 23.23 12.74
C GLU A 38 15.35 22.17 12.98
N GLN A 39 15.52 21.69 14.22
CA GLN A 39 16.64 20.84 14.60
C GLN A 39 16.31 19.34 14.65
N VAL A 40 15.02 18.95 14.56
CA VAL A 40 14.57 17.60 14.96
C VAL A 40 14.79 16.48 13.93
N VAL A 41 15.16 16.73 12.67
CA VAL A 41 15.56 15.64 11.75
C VAL A 41 16.61 16.08 10.74
N LEU A 42 17.90 16.05 11.13
CA LEU A 42 19.03 16.46 10.26
C LEU A 42 20.17 15.42 10.13
N THR A 43 19.97 14.20 10.63
CA THR A 43 20.99 13.12 10.58
C THR A 43 20.52 11.95 9.70
N GLY A 44 21.46 11.20 9.11
CA GLY A 44 21.17 10.08 8.20
C GLY A 44 20.98 10.44 6.71
N VAL A 45 20.66 9.42 5.90
CA VAL A 45 20.41 9.50 4.45
C VAL A 45 19.02 10.03 4.08
N ALA A 46 18.16 10.29 5.06
CA ALA A 46 16.81 10.76 4.86
C ALA A 46 16.80 12.21 4.34
N ASP A 47 16.27 12.41 3.13
CA ASP A 47 16.04 13.75 2.59
C ASP A 47 14.76 14.34 3.19
N ILE A 48 14.91 15.12 4.26
CA ILE A 48 13.82 15.87 4.91
C ILE A 48 13.77 17.29 4.34
N ALA A 49 12.64 17.64 3.74
CA ALA A 49 12.40 18.98 3.23
C ALA A 49 12.34 20.00 4.36
N LYS A 50 12.98 21.14 4.15
CA LYS A 50 13.03 22.28 5.06
C LYS A 50 12.08 23.36 4.59
N ASP A 51 11.27 23.87 5.52
CA ASP A 51 10.34 24.96 5.24
C ASP A 51 11.09 26.19 4.71
N ARG A 52 10.50 26.86 3.70
CA ARG A 52 11.07 28.07 3.06
C ARG A 52 12.51 27.94 2.52
N LYS A 53 12.97 26.71 2.28
CA LYS A 53 14.28 26.42 1.69
C LYS A 53 14.20 25.34 0.61
N THR A 54 13.58 24.22 0.91
CA THR A 54 13.42 23.13 -0.06
C THR A 54 12.23 23.45 -0.99
N PRO A 55 12.44 23.62 -2.30
CA PRO A 55 11.40 24.09 -3.22
C PRO A 55 10.49 22.94 -3.68
N VAL A 56 9.76 22.33 -2.75
CA VAL A 56 8.82 21.21 -3.00
C VAL A 56 7.54 21.37 -2.16
N ALA A 57 6.41 20.88 -2.67
CA ALA A 57 5.18 20.82 -1.88
C ALA A 57 5.29 19.73 -0.80
N VAL A 58 5.35 20.14 0.46
CA VAL A 58 5.56 19.25 1.62
C VAL A 58 4.46 19.40 2.67
N SER A 59 4.13 18.29 3.33
CA SER A 59 3.33 18.27 4.55
C SER A 59 3.98 17.35 5.59
N THR A 60 4.02 17.79 6.85
CA THR A 60 4.61 17.03 7.95
C THR A 60 3.54 16.77 9.00
N ILE A 61 3.21 15.50 9.21
CA ILE A 61 2.34 15.05 10.29
C ILE A 61 3.20 14.66 11.49
N LYS A 62 2.99 15.29 12.63
CA LYS A 62 3.75 15.04 13.86
C LYS A 62 3.13 13.91 14.69
N GLU A 63 3.94 13.28 15.53
CA GLU A 63 3.51 12.25 16.51
C GLU A 63 2.23 12.63 17.26
N ALA A 64 2.14 13.85 17.80
CA ALA A 64 0.95 14.31 18.53
C ALA A 64 -0.33 14.23 17.67
N GLN A 65 -0.25 14.58 16.38
CA GLN A 65 -1.39 14.48 15.48
C GLN A 65 -1.75 13.02 15.16
N ILE A 66 -0.75 12.14 15.06
CA ILE A 66 -0.96 10.70 14.86
C ILE A 66 -1.71 10.13 16.07
N VAL A 67 -1.20 10.37 17.29
CA VAL A 67 -1.82 9.88 18.54
C VAL A 67 -3.24 10.41 18.72
N GLU A 68 -3.49 11.68 18.41
CA GLU A 68 -4.81 12.29 18.60
C GLU A 68 -5.85 11.89 17.54
N LYS A 69 -5.42 11.67 16.30
CA LYS A 69 -6.35 11.47 15.17
C LYS A 69 -6.49 10.01 14.74
N LEU A 70 -5.48 9.17 14.92
CA LEU A 70 -5.47 7.84 14.33
C LEU A 70 -6.49 6.89 14.96
N GLY A 71 -6.53 6.78 16.29
CA GLY A 71 -7.48 5.87 16.97
C GLY A 71 -7.38 4.43 16.47
N ASN A 72 -8.45 3.93 15.85
CA ASN A 72 -8.51 2.62 15.15
C ASN A 72 -8.58 2.74 13.62
N GLN A 73 -8.25 3.91 13.07
CA GLN A 73 -8.10 4.12 11.63
C GLN A 73 -6.79 3.52 11.13
N GLU A 74 -6.71 3.33 9.82
CA GLU A 74 -5.50 2.85 9.15
C GLU A 74 -4.43 3.95 9.09
N PHE A 75 -3.15 3.58 9.21
CA PHE A 75 -2.06 4.56 9.30
C PHE A 75 -2.06 5.66 8.21
N PRO A 76 -2.22 5.35 6.91
CA PRO A 76 -2.24 6.38 5.87
C PRO A 76 -3.47 7.31 5.93
N GLU A 77 -4.54 6.96 6.65
CA GLU A 77 -5.74 7.81 6.73
C GLU A 77 -5.51 9.11 7.50
N VAL A 78 -4.46 9.18 8.34
CA VAL A 78 -4.05 10.44 8.98
C VAL A 78 -3.73 11.53 7.94
N LEU A 79 -3.39 11.13 6.72
CA LEU A 79 -3.08 12.02 5.60
C LEU A 79 -4.30 12.48 4.81
N ASN A 80 -5.52 12.02 5.10
CA ASN A 80 -6.74 12.46 4.39
C ASN A 80 -7.08 13.95 4.59
N THR A 81 -6.32 14.66 5.44
CA THR A 81 -6.38 16.12 5.63
C THR A 81 -5.24 16.87 4.96
N THR A 82 -4.46 16.17 4.12
CA THR A 82 -3.38 16.72 3.30
C THR A 82 -3.87 16.89 1.85
N PRO A 83 -3.64 18.04 1.18
CA PRO A 83 -4.11 18.24 -0.19
C PRO A 83 -3.61 17.17 -1.16
N SER A 84 -4.49 16.75 -2.07
CA SER A 84 -4.25 15.74 -3.11
C SER A 84 -3.92 14.34 -2.60
N VAL A 85 -4.16 14.07 -1.31
CA VAL A 85 -4.06 12.72 -0.75
C VAL A 85 -5.45 12.12 -0.64
N TYR A 86 -5.58 10.86 -1.08
CA TYR A 86 -6.78 10.05 -0.90
C TYR A 86 -6.37 8.69 -0.37
N ALA A 87 -6.66 8.43 0.90
CA ALA A 87 -6.43 7.16 1.55
C ALA A 87 -7.78 6.50 1.91
N THR A 88 -7.86 5.19 1.66
CA THR A 88 -9.06 4.38 1.88
C THR A 88 -8.69 3.09 2.60
N LYS A 89 -9.70 2.43 3.18
CA LYS A 89 -9.54 1.12 3.83
C LYS A 89 -9.76 -0.06 2.86
N SER A 90 -9.94 0.21 1.56
CA SER A 90 -10.20 -0.81 0.54
C SER A 90 -11.28 -1.82 0.97
N GLY A 91 -10.92 -3.11 1.09
CA GLY A 91 -11.79 -4.18 1.52
C GLY A 91 -12.26 -4.04 2.98
N GLY A 92 -11.49 -3.36 3.81
CA GLY A 92 -11.80 -3.10 5.22
C GLY A 92 -11.19 -4.08 6.20
N GLY A 93 -10.29 -4.98 5.77
CA GLY A 93 -9.45 -5.76 6.67
C GLY A 93 -8.32 -4.92 7.29
N PHE A 94 -7.72 -5.42 8.36
CA PHE A 94 -6.69 -4.70 9.12
C PHE A 94 -5.40 -4.52 8.30
N GLY A 95 -4.98 -3.29 8.04
CA GLY A 95 -3.80 -2.98 7.25
C GLY A 95 -3.99 -3.09 5.73
N ASP A 96 -5.23 -3.27 5.24
CA ASP A 96 -5.60 -3.31 3.81
C ASP A 96 -5.68 -1.91 3.16
N SER A 97 -5.27 -0.87 3.89
CA SER A 97 -5.37 0.50 3.41
C SER A 97 -4.55 0.76 2.16
N LYS A 98 -5.01 1.73 1.38
CA LYS A 98 -4.33 2.23 0.18
C LYS A 98 -4.19 3.73 0.27
N ILE A 99 -3.22 4.26 -0.47
CA ILE A 99 -3.03 5.70 -0.60
C ILE A 99 -2.74 6.09 -2.05
N ASN A 100 -3.38 7.17 -2.49
CA ASN A 100 -3.09 7.83 -3.75
C ASN A 100 -2.66 9.27 -3.48
N ILE A 101 -1.65 9.74 -4.21
CA ILE A 101 -1.15 11.13 -4.14
C ILE A 101 -1.21 11.75 -5.53
N ARG A 102 -1.91 12.88 -5.68
CA ARG A 102 -2.13 13.57 -6.98
C ARG A 102 -2.70 12.65 -8.06
N GLY A 103 -3.44 11.61 -7.68
CA GLY A 103 -4.00 10.60 -8.58
C GLY A 103 -3.11 9.39 -8.87
N PHE A 104 -1.84 9.44 -8.48
CA PHE A 104 -0.93 8.31 -8.62
C PHE A 104 -1.16 7.30 -7.48
N ALA A 105 -1.34 6.03 -7.84
CA ALA A 105 -1.44 4.94 -6.88
C ALA A 105 -0.11 4.71 -6.13
N GLN A 106 -0.18 4.08 -4.95
CA GLN A 106 0.96 3.88 -4.03
C GLN A 106 2.17 3.18 -4.65
N GLU A 107 2.00 2.35 -5.69
CA GLU A 107 3.10 1.71 -6.43
C GLU A 107 4.01 2.74 -7.10
N ASN A 108 3.51 3.96 -7.29
CA ASN A 108 4.22 5.09 -7.88
C ASN A 108 4.52 6.18 -6.84
N VAL A 109 4.42 5.85 -5.55
CA VAL A 109 4.82 6.70 -4.41
C VAL A 109 5.93 5.98 -3.65
N ALA A 110 7.06 6.66 -3.41
CA ALA A 110 8.14 6.08 -2.63
C ALA A 110 7.79 6.12 -1.15
N VAL A 111 7.62 4.97 -0.51
CA VAL A 111 7.46 4.88 0.94
C VAL A 111 8.81 4.51 1.55
N MET A 112 9.24 5.29 2.53
CA MET A 112 10.54 5.16 3.17
C MET A 112 10.39 5.16 4.69
N ILE A 113 11.24 4.39 5.36
CA ILE A 113 11.43 4.44 6.81
C ILE A 113 12.86 4.94 7.06
N ASN A 114 13.02 6.09 7.69
CA ASN A 114 14.31 6.74 7.91
C ASN A 114 15.15 6.89 6.62
N GLY A 115 14.50 7.16 5.48
CA GLY A 115 15.15 7.27 4.16
C GLY A 115 15.46 5.94 3.47
N VAL A 116 15.17 4.79 4.09
CA VAL A 116 15.28 3.46 3.46
C VAL A 116 13.96 3.16 2.75
N PRO A 117 13.95 2.94 1.42
CA PRO A 117 12.73 2.56 0.70
C PRO A 117 12.22 1.21 1.17
N VAL A 118 10.89 1.05 1.25
CA VAL A 118 10.25 -0.19 1.73
C VAL A 118 9.22 -0.78 0.76
N ASN A 119 8.99 -0.12 -0.37
CA ASN A 119 8.21 -0.65 -1.50
C ASN A 119 8.76 -2.01 -1.94
N ASP A 120 7.88 -2.90 -2.39
CA ASP A 120 8.29 -4.17 -2.99
C ASP A 120 9.14 -3.93 -4.26
N MET A 121 10.25 -4.65 -4.39
CA MET A 121 11.23 -4.44 -5.47
C MET A 121 10.79 -5.01 -6.82
N GLU A 122 9.78 -5.90 -6.86
CA GLU A 122 9.29 -6.51 -8.08
C GLU A 122 8.14 -5.72 -8.70
N ASN A 123 7.25 -5.15 -7.87
CA ASN A 123 6.01 -4.50 -8.34
C ASN A 123 5.70 -3.12 -7.72
N GLY A 124 6.50 -2.63 -6.77
CA GLY A 124 6.33 -1.32 -6.14
C GLY A 124 5.26 -1.25 -5.05
N ALA A 125 4.52 -2.33 -4.79
CA ALA A 125 3.41 -2.33 -3.83
C ALA A 125 3.86 -2.04 -2.39
N VAL A 126 2.93 -1.48 -1.62
CA VAL A 126 3.08 -1.16 -0.20
C VAL A 126 1.95 -1.84 0.56
N TYR A 127 2.30 -2.59 1.60
CA TYR A 127 1.33 -3.28 2.44
C TYR A 127 1.47 -2.74 3.86
N TRP A 128 0.55 -1.86 4.26
CA TRP A 128 0.62 -1.16 5.55
C TRP A 128 0.52 -2.12 6.74
N SER A 129 -0.17 -3.26 6.57
CA SER A 129 -0.21 -4.36 7.54
C SER A 129 1.18 -4.89 7.93
N ASN A 130 2.18 -4.82 7.04
CA ASN A 130 3.54 -5.30 7.32
C ASN A 130 4.24 -4.48 8.42
N TRP A 131 3.73 -3.29 8.70
CA TRP A 131 4.26 -2.37 9.71
C TRP A 131 3.11 -1.78 10.55
N ALA A 132 2.16 -2.62 10.95
CA ALA A 132 0.93 -2.22 11.62
C ALA A 132 1.10 -1.41 12.94
N GLY A 133 2.29 -1.41 13.55
CA GLY A 133 2.62 -0.53 14.69
C GLY A 133 3.65 0.56 14.37
N LEU A 134 3.92 0.83 13.09
CA LEU A 134 4.79 1.92 12.67
C LEU A 134 4.28 3.28 13.15
N SER A 135 2.95 3.45 13.22
CA SER A 135 2.31 4.64 13.79
C SER A 135 2.75 4.93 15.22
N ASP A 136 3.07 3.90 16.00
CA ASP A 136 3.38 4.01 17.42
C ASP A 136 4.83 4.42 17.68
N VAL A 137 5.70 4.26 16.69
CA VAL A 137 7.12 4.63 16.75
C VAL A 137 7.44 5.85 15.89
N THR A 138 6.44 6.38 15.17
CA THR A 138 6.62 7.51 14.26
C THR A 138 6.74 8.81 15.05
N SER A 139 7.89 9.48 14.93
CA SER A 139 8.10 10.84 15.42
C SER A 139 7.46 11.86 14.47
N ALA A 140 7.63 11.64 13.17
CA ALA A 140 7.02 12.44 12.12
C ALA A 140 6.88 11.63 10.83
N MET A 141 5.82 11.91 10.09
CA MET A 141 5.63 11.46 8.71
C MET A 141 5.68 12.68 7.80
N GLN A 142 6.64 12.70 6.88
CA GLN A 142 6.75 13.76 5.88
C GLN A 142 6.27 13.23 4.53
N VAL A 143 5.33 13.95 3.92
CA VAL A 143 4.82 13.67 2.57
C VAL A 143 5.27 14.80 1.65
N GLN A 144 6.03 14.45 0.61
CA GLN A 144 6.41 15.36 -0.46
C GLN A 144 5.66 14.96 -1.72
N ARG A 145 4.94 15.89 -2.35
CA ARG A 145 4.05 15.60 -3.47
C ARG A 145 4.73 15.94 -4.80
N GLY A 146 4.56 15.08 -5.80
CA GLY A 146 5.16 15.26 -7.12
C GLY A 146 6.68 15.06 -7.12
N LEU A 147 7.44 16.02 -7.66
CA LEU A 147 8.90 15.92 -7.77
C LEU A 147 9.55 16.14 -6.40
N GLY A 148 9.50 15.14 -5.53
CA GLY A 148 10.11 15.19 -4.20
C GLY A 148 11.63 15.41 -4.25
N SER A 149 12.17 15.91 -3.13
CA SER A 149 13.59 16.21 -2.91
C SER A 149 14.46 14.98 -2.67
N SER A 150 13.91 13.78 -2.82
CA SER A 150 14.68 12.53 -2.69
C SER A 150 15.77 12.48 -3.76
N LYS A 151 17.01 12.30 -3.30
CA LYS A 151 18.20 12.14 -4.14
C LYS A 151 18.32 10.76 -4.75
N LEU A 152 17.73 9.77 -4.09
CA LEU A 152 17.70 8.40 -4.57
C LEU A 152 17.02 8.32 -5.93
N ALA A 153 17.48 7.39 -6.77
CA ALA A 153 16.90 7.07 -8.06
C ALA A 153 15.55 6.33 -7.90
N ILE A 154 14.62 6.83 -7.09
CA ILE A 154 13.36 6.14 -6.84
C ILE A 154 12.37 6.57 -7.92
N ALA A 155 11.79 5.56 -8.57
CA ALA A 155 10.78 5.68 -9.61
C ALA A 155 9.39 6.08 -9.06
N SER A 156 9.31 7.17 -8.31
CA SER A 156 8.09 7.67 -7.67
C SER A 156 7.56 8.93 -8.34
N VAL A 157 6.47 8.78 -9.10
CA VAL A 157 5.81 9.85 -9.86
C VAL A 157 4.89 10.68 -8.98
N GLY A 158 4.21 10.05 -8.01
CA GLY A 158 3.28 10.71 -7.11
C GLY A 158 3.93 11.49 -5.98
N GLY A 159 5.19 11.19 -5.67
CA GLY A 159 5.96 11.79 -4.59
C GLY A 159 6.48 10.76 -3.60
N THR A 160 6.81 11.21 -2.40
CA THR A 160 7.45 10.40 -1.36
C THR A 160 6.73 10.53 -0.02
N ILE A 161 6.71 9.45 0.75
CA ILE A 161 6.29 9.40 2.15
C ILE A 161 7.49 8.88 2.93
N ASN A 162 8.03 9.70 3.84
CA ASN A 162 9.13 9.29 4.71
C ASN A 162 8.65 9.27 6.17
N VAL A 163 8.73 8.09 6.78
CA VAL A 163 8.37 7.86 8.18
C VAL A 163 9.64 7.87 9.02
N VAL A 164 9.70 8.77 10.00
CA VAL A 164 10.87 8.97 10.85
C VAL A 164 10.64 8.34 12.22
N THR A 165 11.55 7.49 12.66
CA THR A 165 11.41 6.68 13.89
C THR A 165 12.62 6.78 14.83
N ARG A 166 13.35 7.91 14.86
CA ARG A 166 14.63 8.01 15.57
C ARG A 166 14.51 8.05 17.11
N ALA A 167 15.30 7.21 17.79
CA ALA A 167 15.40 7.10 19.24
C ALA A 167 16.07 8.29 19.93
N ALA A 168 17.19 8.78 19.40
CA ALA A 168 17.94 9.91 19.98
C ALA A 168 17.14 11.22 20.02
N ASP A 169 16.11 11.33 19.17
CA ASP A 169 15.23 12.50 19.09
C ASP A 169 14.06 12.43 20.10
N LYS A 170 13.90 11.30 20.82
CA LYS A 170 12.88 11.13 21.86
C LYS A 170 13.39 11.59 23.22
N LYS A 171 12.53 12.29 23.97
CA LYS A 171 12.79 12.61 25.38
C LYS A 171 12.76 11.34 26.23
N GLN A 172 13.51 11.33 27.33
CA GLN A 172 13.44 10.25 28.31
C GLN A 172 12.01 10.12 28.86
N GLY A 173 11.48 8.90 28.90
CA GLY A 173 10.16 8.61 29.46
C GLY A 173 9.57 7.32 28.94
N GLY A 174 8.50 6.86 29.58
CA GLY A 174 7.75 5.68 29.19
C GLY A 174 6.26 5.95 29.02
N ILE A 175 5.60 5.07 28.28
CA ILE A 175 4.15 5.06 28.09
C ILE A 175 3.60 3.64 28.20
N VAL A 176 2.50 3.49 28.94
CA VAL A 176 1.62 2.32 28.88
C VAL A 176 0.28 2.79 28.37
N SER A 177 -0.28 2.12 27.37
CA SER A 177 -1.54 2.51 26.76
C SER A 177 -2.47 1.33 26.54
N ILE A 178 -3.76 1.55 26.79
CA ILE A 178 -4.85 0.63 26.44
C ILE A 178 -5.82 1.41 25.55
N GLY A 179 -6.08 0.88 24.37
CA GLY A 179 -7.07 1.40 23.42
C GLY A 179 -8.18 0.39 23.20
N VAL A 180 -9.42 0.85 23.16
CA VAL A 180 -10.60 0.06 22.81
C VAL A 180 -11.38 0.78 21.70
N ALA A 181 -12.05 0.03 20.83
CA ALA A 181 -12.84 0.62 19.75
C ALA A 181 -14.05 -0.29 19.41
N ASN A 182 -14.78 0.04 18.34
CA ASN A 182 -15.83 -0.82 17.79
C ASN A 182 -15.33 -2.24 17.46
N ASP A 183 -16.27 -3.19 17.39
CA ASP A 183 -16.07 -4.56 16.89
C ASP A 183 -14.95 -5.32 17.65
N ASP A 184 -14.97 -5.23 18.99
CA ASP A 184 -14.05 -5.89 19.93
C ASP A 184 -12.56 -5.53 19.76
N TYR A 185 -12.27 -4.40 19.12
CA TYR A 185 -10.91 -3.89 18.97
C TYR A 185 -10.26 -3.59 20.33
N LEU A 186 -9.10 -4.19 20.58
CA LEU A 186 -8.27 -3.97 21.76
C LEU A 186 -6.81 -3.79 21.35
N LYS A 187 -6.22 -2.67 21.77
CA LYS A 187 -4.79 -2.37 21.64
C LYS A 187 -4.15 -2.23 23.01
N THR A 188 -3.04 -2.92 23.25
CA THR A 188 -2.17 -2.72 24.41
C THR A 188 -0.77 -2.35 23.95
N LEU A 189 -0.18 -1.33 24.56
CA LEU A 189 1.12 -0.80 24.15
C LEU A 189 1.97 -0.45 25.36
N PHE A 190 3.25 -0.78 25.27
CA PHE A 190 4.30 -0.32 26.16
C PHE A 190 5.44 0.26 25.33
N ALA A 191 5.93 1.44 25.68
CA ALA A 191 7.15 1.98 25.11
C ALA A 191 8.00 2.70 26.16
N TYR A 192 9.30 2.71 25.96
CA TYR A 192 10.27 3.38 26.81
C TYR A 192 11.40 3.96 25.97
N ASN A 193 11.82 5.19 26.29
CA ASN A 193 12.93 5.88 25.67
C ASN A 193 13.89 6.36 26.76
N SER A 194 15.20 6.12 26.58
CA SER A 194 16.21 6.63 27.52
C SER A 194 16.52 8.11 27.30
N GLY A 195 16.17 8.66 26.14
CA GLY A 195 16.79 9.87 25.61
C GLY A 195 18.29 9.69 25.38
N LYS A 196 18.97 10.78 25.01
CA LYS A 196 20.44 10.78 24.85
C LYS A 196 21.12 10.95 26.20
N MET A 197 21.88 9.93 26.62
CA MET A 197 22.67 9.94 27.84
C MET A 197 23.94 10.78 27.67
N SER A 198 24.51 11.23 28.79
CA SER A 198 25.79 11.97 28.79
C SER A 198 26.96 11.16 28.24
N THR A 199 26.87 9.83 28.29
CA THR A 199 27.85 8.89 27.71
C THR A 199 27.75 8.76 26.19
N GLY A 200 26.79 9.43 25.54
CA GLY A 200 26.55 9.36 24.10
C GLY A 200 25.61 8.23 23.67
N TRP A 201 25.23 7.32 24.57
CA TRP A 201 24.27 6.24 24.28
C TRP A 201 22.81 6.72 24.30
N SER A 202 21.96 6.07 23.50
CA SER A 202 20.51 6.23 23.53
C SER A 202 19.83 4.91 23.15
N THR A 203 18.66 4.63 23.72
CA THR A 203 17.85 3.47 23.32
C THR A 203 16.36 3.76 23.42
N SER A 204 15.60 3.11 22.55
CA SER A 204 14.15 3.12 22.52
C SER A 204 13.64 1.70 22.34
N PHE A 205 12.58 1.36 23.05
CA PHE A 205 11.93 0.06 23.01
C PHE A 205 10.42 0.24 22.97
N LEU A 206 9.73 -0.53 22.12
CA LEU A 206 8.27 -0.56 22.06
C LEU A 206 7.79 -1.99 21.81
N LEU A 207 6.71 -2.36 22.49
CA LEU A 207 5.91 -3.56 22.22
C LEU A 207 4.43 -3.18 22.21
N SER A 208 3.68 -3.78 21.30
CA SER A 208 2.22 -3.69 21.33
C SER A 208 1.55 -4.95 20.79
N ARG A 209 0.29 -5.14 21.18
CA ARG A 209 -0.64 -6.12 20.61
C ARG A 209 -1.93 -5.39 20.24
N THR A 210 -2.45 -5.65 19.06
CA THR A 210 -3.75 -5.17 18.59
C THR A 210 -4.53 -6.37 18.07
N ALA A 211 -5.79 -6.54 18.49
CA ALA A 211 -6.65 -7.61 18.02
C ALA A 211 -8.12 -7.20 18.06
N GLY A 212 -8.98 -7.91 17.33
CA GLY A 212 -10.41 -7.68 17.28
C GLY A 212 -10.94 -7.91 15.86
N ASN A 213 -12.00 -7.20 15.50
CA ASN A 213 -12.54 -7.16 14.14
C ASN A 213 -12.45 -5.74 13.57
N MET A 214 -12.38 -5.63 12.26
CA MET A 214 -12.61 -4.35 11.57
C MET A 214 -14.10 -4.18 11.25
N TYR A 215 -14.47 -3.09 10.58
CA TYR A 215 -15.87 -2.72 10.38
C TYR A 215 -16.68 -3.72 9.53
N ALA A 216 -16.06 -4.37 8.55
CA ALA A 216 -16.73 -5.37 7.72
C ALA A 216 -16.84 -6.71 8.47
N ASN A 217 -17.91 -7.47 8.25
CA ASN A 217 -18.12 -8.74 8.93
C ASN A 217 -17.04 -9.76 8.54
N GLY A 218 -16.65 -10.63 9.48
CA GLY A 218 -15.65 -11.68 9.26
C GLY A 218 -14.25 -11.15 8.96
N THR A 219 -13.86 -10.05 9.62
CA THR A 219 -12.53 -9.41 9.47
C THR A 219 -11.70 -9.50 10.75
N GLU A 220 -11.80 -10.63 11.44
CA GLU A 220 -11.00 -10.91 12.63
C GLU A 220 -9.50 -10.77 12.34
N PHE A 221 -8.76 -10.19 13.27
CA PHE A 221 -7.33 -10.02 13.17
C PHE A 221 -6.61 -10.05 14.51
N GLU A 222 -5.32 -10.33 14.44
CA GLU A 222 -4.38 -10.16 15.54
C GLU A 222 -3.00 -9.76 14.99
N GLY A 223 -2.43 -8.70 15.57
CA GLY A 223 -1.12 -8.20 15.22
C GLY A 223 -0.32 -7.84 16.47
N TYR A 224 0.96 -8.19 16.43
CA TYR A 224 1.94 -7.72 17.40
C TYR A 224 2.86 -6.74 16.70
N ASN A 225 3.45 -5.83 17.45
CA ASN A 225 4.49 -4.94 16.93
C ASN A 225 5.61 -4.82 17.95
N TYR A 226 6.84 -4.83 17.46
CA TYR A 226 8.02 -4.56 18.25
C TYR A 226 8.92 -3.57 17.53
N TYR A 227 9.60 -2.76 18.34
CA TYR A 227 10.64 -1.86 17.87
C TYR A 227 11.73 -1.77 18.92
N TRP A 228 12.97 -1.81 18.46
CA TRP A 228 14.14 -1.53 19.27
C TRP A 228 15.12 -0.67 18.49
N ALA A 229 15.71 0.30 19.16
CA ALA A 229 16.78 1.09 18.62
C ALA A 229 17.88 1.32 19.66
N LEU A 230 19.10 1.39 19.17
CA LEU A 230 20.31 1.64 19.94
C LEU A 230 21.17 2.64 19.18
N GLY A 231 21.39 3.80 19.79
CA GLY A 231 22.24 4.86 19.27
C GLY A 231 23.49 5.05 20.10
N TYR A 232 24.61 5.39 19.45
CA TYR A 232 25.87 5.74 20.09
C TYR A 232 26.57 6.87 19.34
N GLN A 233 26.76 8.00 20.00
CA GLN A 233 27.49 9.13 19.47
C GLN A 233 28.81 9.34 20.22
N ASN A 234 29.93 9.32 19.50
CA ASN A 234 31.26 9.59 20.03
C ASN A 234 32.06 10.50 19.09
N GLY A 235 32.24 11.76 19.51
CA GLY A 235 32.98 12.76 18.74
C GLY A 235 32.39 12.96 17.34
N LYS A 236 33.15 12.54 16.32
CA LYS A 236 32.79 12.68 14.90
C LYS A 236 31.84 11.60 14.37
N HIS A 237 31.62 10.53 15.13
CA HIS A 237 30.83 9.38 14.69
C HIS A 237 29.50 9.30 15.46
N ASP A 238 28.43 9.00 14.74
CA ASP A 238 27.10 8.74 15.27
C ASP A 238 26.56 7.47 14.60
N PHE A 239 26.25 6.46 15.41
CA PHE A 239 25.72 5.18 14.98
C PHE A 239 24.32 5.00 15.51
N GLN A 240 23.43 4.46 14.68
CA GLN A 240 22.09 4.09 15.10
C GLN A 240 21.68 2.77 14.47
N PHE A 241 21.49 1.75 15.31
CA PHE A 241 20.82 0.52 14.94
C PHE A 241 19.32 0.65 15.21
N THR A 242 18.48 0.18 14.28
CA THR A 242 17.03 0.04 14.49
C THR A 242 16.56 -1.32 13.97
N ILE A 243 15.59 -1.90 14.65
CA ILE A 243 14.80 -3.03 14.18
C ILE A 243 13.33 -2.78 14.47
N THR A 244 12.47 -3.02 13.50
CA THR A 244 11.00 -2.99 13.67
C THR A 244 10.38 -4.15 12.94
N GLY A 245 9.36 -4.78 13.52
CA GLY A 245 8.63 -5.86 12.89
C GLY A 245 7.22 -5.99 13.46
N ALA A 246 6.30 -6.47 12.64
CA ALA A 246 4.91 -6.68 13.03
C ALA A 246 4.41 -8.07 12.56
N PRO A 247 4.59 -9.14 13.36
CA PRO A 247 3.96 -10.42 13.05
C PRO A 247 2.46 -10.30 13.26
N GLN A 248 1.69 -10.55 12.20
CA GLN A 248 0.25 -10.33 12.18
C GLN A 248 -0.48 -11.30 11.24
N TRP A 249 -1.77 -11.51 11.50
CA TRP A 249 -2.72 -12.07 10.56
C TRP A 249 -4.05 -11.32 10.63
N HIS A 250 -4.79 -11.31 9.52
CA HIS A 250 -6.13 -10.73 9.45
C HIS A 250 -6.97 -11.40 8.35
N ASN A 251 -8.25 -11.58 8.62
CA ASN A 251 -9.24 -11.91 7.60
C ASN A 251 -9.58 -10.66 6.76
N GLN A 252 -9.94 -10.87 5.51
CA GLN A 252 -10.16 -9.80 4.53
C GLN A 252 -11.57 -9.88 3.91
N ARG A 253 -11.98 -8.76 3.31
CA ARG A 253 -12.98 -8.71 2.23
C ARG A 253 -12.24 -8.37 0.94
N SER A 254 -11.77 -9.41 0.26
CA SER A 254 -10.86 -9.28 -0.87
C SER A 254 -11.55 -8.87 -2.18
N SER A 255 -12.84 -9.17 -2.30
CA SER A 255 -13.61 -8.98 -3.52
C SER A 255 -14.39 -7.67 -3.49
N PHE A 256 -14.38 -6.92 -4.59
CA PHE A 256 -15.37 -5.87 -4.80
C PHE A 256 -16.75 -6.50 -4.98
N ILE A 257 -17.75 -5.94 -4.30
CA ILE A 257 -19.11 -6.50 -4.28
C ILE A 257 -20.03 -5.55 -5.04
N THR A 258 -20.97 -6.09 -5.82
CA THR A 258 -21.96 -5.27 -6.52
C THR A 258 -22.86 -4.55 -5.53
N ILE A 259 -23.27 -3.31 -5.83
CA ILE A 259 -24.25 -2.59 -5.01
C ILE A 259 -25.54 -3.41 -4.86
N ALA A 260 -25.97 -4.10 -5.92
CA ALA A 260 -27.13 -5.00 -5.88
C ALA A 260 -27.00 -6.07 -4.81
N ASN A 261 -25.81 -6.68 -4.63
CA ASN A 261 -25.58 -7.66 -3.58
C ASN A 261 -25.56 -7.04 -2.18
N TYR A 262 -24.99 -5.84 -2.04
CA TYR A 262 -25.04 -5.10 -0.76
C TYR A 262 -26.48 -4.82 -0.32
N ILE A 263 -27.37 -4.52 -1.26
CA ILE A 263 -28.80 -4.30 -0.98
C ILE A 263 -29.51 -5.63 -0.71
N LYS A 264 -29.28 -6.63 -1.57
CA LYS A 264 -29.89 -7.97 -1.46
C LYS A 264 -29.64 -8.61 -0.09
N TYR A 265 -28.41 -8.52 0.40
CA TYR A 265 -27.99 -9.12 1.68
C TYR A 265 -28.04 -8.14 2.86
N GLY A 266 -28.81 -7.05 2.73
CA GLY A 266 -28.87 -6.00 3.74
C GLY A 266 -30.03 -6.04 4.72
N GLY A 267 -31.07 -6.84 4.46
CA GLY A 267 -32.17 -7.08 5.41
C GLY A 267 -33.02 -5.84 5.73
N VAL A 268 -34.18 -5.76 5.07
CA VAL A 268 -35.44 -5.12 5.54
C VAL A 268 -35.50 -3.62 5.87
N ASN A 269 -34.48 -2.80 5.61
CA ASN A 269 -34.62 -1.33 5.68
C ASN A 269 -34.61 -0.69 4.28
N GLY A 270 -35.72 -0.85 3.54
CA GLY A 270 -36.10 0.08 2.46
C GLY A 270 -35.16 0.25 1.26
N GLY A 271 -34.17 -0.63 1.06
CA GLY A 271 -33.21 -0.56 -0.06
C GLY A 271 -31.82 0.00 0.30
N ASP A 272 -31.52 0.21 1.59
CA ASP A 272 -30.18 0.64 2.01
C ASP A 272 -29.13 -0.50 1.93
N PRO A 273 -27.90 -0.22 1.43
CA PRO A 273 -26.86 -1.23 1.28
C PRO A 273 -26.23 -1.62 2.63
N ASN A 274 -26.07 -2.92 2.88
CA ASN A 274 -25.33 -3.42 4.04
C ASN A 274 -23.83 -3.26 3.87
N ARG A 275 -23.30 -2.10 4.27
CA ARG A 275 -21.88 -1.74 4.18
C ARG A 275 -20.92 -2.74 4.83
N LYS A 276 -21.40 -3.53 5.81
CA LYS A 276 -20.62 -4.56 6.51
C LYS A 276 -20.60 -5.92 5.78
N TYR A 277 -21.41 -6.12 4.75
CA TYR A 277 -21.46 -7.39 4.02
C TYR A 277 -20.07 -7.76 3.45
N ASN A 278 -19.73 -9.03 3.65
CA ASN A 278 -18.51 -9.67 3.20
C ASN A 278 -18.89 -11.08 2.73
N ALA A 279 -18.53 -11.42 1.48
CA ALA A 279 -18.86 -12.72 0.87
C ALA A 279 -17.76 -13.77 1.07
N ASP A 280 -16.64 -13.38 1.66
CA ASP A 280 -15.44 -14.22 1.82
C ASP A 280 -15.43 -15.02 3.14
N TRP A 281 -16.40 -14.78 4.03
CA TRP A 281 -16.51 -15.37 5.38
C TRP A 281 -17.84 -16.10 5.63
N GLY A 282 -17.89 -16.85 6.73
CA GLY A 282 -19.01 -17.65 7.20
C GLY A 282 -18.62 -18.44 8.45
N LEU A 283 -19.41 -19.46 8.80
CA LEU A 283 -19.11 -20.37 9.90
C LEU A 283 -18.71 -21.75 9.37
N LEU A 284 -17.71 -22.36 10.00
CA LEU A 284 -17.34 -23.76 9.85
C LEU A 284 -17.40 -24.42 11.23
N ASN A 285 -18.28 -25.40 11.43
CA ASN A 285 -18.53 -26.02 12.74
C ASN A 285 -18.86 -25.03 13.87
N GLY A 286 -19.49 -23.91 13.53
CA GLY A 286 -19.87 -22.85 14.49
C GLY A 286 -18.77 -21.84 14.82
N GLU A 287 -17.57 -21.97 14.25
CA GLU A 287 -16.47 -21.01 14.38
C GLU A 287 -16.35 -20.14 13.13
N GLU A 288 -15.91 -18.88 13.29
CA GLU A 288 -15.65 -18.00 12.16
C GLU A 288 -14.58 -18.60 11.24
N TYR A 289 -14.89 -18.65 9.96
CA TYR A 289 -13.95 -19.08 8.93
C TYR A 289 -13.97 -18.10 7.77
N SER A 290 -12.78 -17.76 7.27
CA SER A 290 -12.61 -16.96 6.08
C SER A 290 -11.78 -17.71 5.05
N MET A 291 -12.25 -17.64 3.79
CA MET A 291 -11.47 -18.09 2.64
C MET A 291 -10.33 -17.11 2.31
N ARG A 292 -10.37 -15.90 2.87
CA ARG A 292 -9.43 -14.80 2.62
C ARG A 292 -8.81 -14.33 3.93
N ARG A 293 -7.57 -14.75 4.16
CA ARG A 293 -6.73 -14.36 5.29
C ARG A 293 -5.37 -13.97 4.77
N ASN A 294 -4.84 -12.87 5.25
CA ASN A 294 -3.47 -12.46 5.02
C ASN A 294 -2.68 -12.65 6.32
N TYR A 295 -1.43 -13.11 6.22
CA TYR A 295 -0.56 -13.29 7.37
C TYR A 295 0.87 -12.96 6.97
N TYR A 296 1.57 -12.21 7.82
CA TYR A 296 2.91 -11.74 7.47
C TYR A 296 3.74 -11.37 8.69
N HIS A 297 5.05 -11.54 8.56
CA HIS A 297 6.06 -10.96 9.45
C HIS A 297 7.23 -10.44 8.61
N LYS A 298 7.49 -9.12 8.67
CA LYS A 298 8.51 -8.42 7.88
C LYS A 298 9.38 -7.52 8.75
N PRO A 299 10.30 -8.04 9.58
CA PRO A 299 11.26 -7.18 10.26
C PRO A 299 12.11 -6.42 9.25
N VAL A 300 12.28 -5.13 9.51
CA VAL A 300 13.25 -4.26 8.83
C VAL A 300 14.29 -3.84 9.86
N MET A 301 15.56 -4.04 9.53
CA MET A 301 16.71 -3.68 10.34
C MET A 301 17.57 -2.68 9.59
N SER A 302 18.06 -1.64 10.26
CA SER A 302 19.00 -0.68 9.70
C SER A 302 20.13 -0.37 10.67
N LEU A 303 21.34 -0.23 10.14
CA LEU A 303 22.47 0.38 10.83
C LEU A 303 22.84 1.65 10.07
N ASN A 304 22.57 2.78 10.70
CA ASN A 304 22.91 4.11 10.21
C ASN A 304 24.25 4.53 10.83
N TRP A 305 25.14 5.09 10.01
CA TRP A 305 26.42 5.64 10.42
C TRP A 305 26.60 7.03 9.79
N ASP A 306 26.67 8.04 10.66
CA ASP A 306 26.99 9.41 10.33
C ASP A 306 28.43 9.72 10.77
N TRP A 307 29.26 10.19 9.84
CA TRP A 307 30.64 10.57 10.10
C TRP A 307 30.89 12.03 9.70
N ASN A 308 31.04 12.89 10.70
CA ASN A 308 31.42 14.29 10.54
C ASN A 308 32.95 14.40 10.39
N ILE A 309 33.46 14.14 9.18
CA ILE A 309 34.90 14.09 8.87
C ILE A 309 35.58 15.43 9.25
N SER A 310 34.95 16.55 8.85
CA SER A 310 35.38 17.92 9.13
C SER A 310 34.16 18.83 9.33
N SER A 311 34.39 20.13 9.54
CA SER A 311 33.30 21.13 9.51
C SER A 311 32.65 21.30 8.13
N ALA A 312 33.32 20.83 7.06
CA ALA A 312 32.85 20.94 5.69
C ALA A 312 32.37 19.61 5.10
N SER A 313 32.84 18.48 5.61
CA SER A 313 32.65 17.16 4.98
C SER A 313 31.93 16.19 5.93
N LYS A 314 30.84 15.57 5.44
CA LYS A 314 30.05 14.57 6.18
C LYS A 314 29.74 13.36 5.30
N LEU A 315 29.93 12.16 5.82
CA LEU A 315 29.49 10.90 5.21
C LEU A 315 28.29 10.34 5.98
N ASN A 316 27.25 9.93 5.26
CA ASN A 316 26.08 9.25 5.80
C ASN A 316 25.94 7.89 5.13
N THR A 317 25.95 6.81 5.88
CA THR A 317 25.79 5.46 5.34
C THR A 317 24.68 4.74 6.10
N VAL A 318 23.83 4.01 5.39
CA VAL A 318 22.92 3.03 5.99
C VAL A 318 23.10 1.69 5.32
N VAL A 319 23.23 0.64 6.12
CA VAL A 319 23.10 -0.75 5.67
C VAL A 319 21.82 -1.29 6.28
N TYR A 320 21.01 -1.97 5.49
CA TYR A 320 19.72 -2.48 5.95
C TYR A 320 19.43 -3.88 5.41
N ALA A 321 18.60 -4.60 6.15
CA ALA A 321 18.10 -5.91 5.77
C ALA A 321 16.62 -6.07 6.17
N SER A 322 15.87 -6.79 5.36
CA SER A 322 14.46 -7.13 5.59
C SER A 322 14.20 -8.58 5.22
N PHE A 323 13.51 -9.30 6.09
CA PHE A 323 13.16 -10.71 5.91
C PHE A 323 11.65 -10.84 5.98
N GLY A 324 10.99 -10.93 4.83
CA GLY A 324 9.53 -11.08 4.77
C GLY A 324 9.14 -12.55 4.73
N ARG A 325 8.28 -12.99 5.64
CA ARG A 325 7.67 -14.32 5.61
C ARG A 325 6.16 -14.20 5.76
N GLY A 326 5.42 -14.75 4.81
CA GLY A 326 3.97 -14.69 4.82
C GLY A 326 3.33 -14.92 3.46
N GLY A 327 2.03 -14.73 3.42
CA GLY A 327 1.21 -14.96 2.24
C GLY A 327 -0.25 -14.60 2.48
N GLY A 328 -1.05 -14.78 1.42
CA GLY A 328 -2.50 -14.58 1.46
C GLY A 328 -3.22 -15.85 1.03
N THR A 329 -4.32 -16.17 1.71
CA THR A 329 -5.16 -17.32 1.40
C THR A 329 -6.23 -17.00 0.37
N GLY A 330 -6.68 -18.05 -0.31
CA GLY A 330 -7.80 -18.00 -1.24
C GLY A 330 -8.32 -19.40 -1.54
N ASP A 331 -9.39 -19.46 -2.31
CA ASP A 331 -9.91 -20.72 -2.83
C ASP A 331 -9.08 -21.24 -4.03
N THR A 332 -9.01 -22.56 -4.16
CA THR A 332 -8.59 -23.22 -5.40
C THR A 332 -9.33 -24.54 -5.58
N GLY A 333 -9.50 -24.96 -6.84
CA GLY A 333 -10.27 -26.14 -7.21
C GLY A 333 -11.78 -25.93 -7.23
N SER A 334 -12.50 -27.04 -7.32
CA SER A 334 -13.96 -27.09 -7.40
C SER A 334 -14.44 -28.46 -6.96
N VAL A 335 -15.56 -28.52 -6.24
CA VAL A 335 -16.19 -29.78 -5.83
C VAL A 335 -17.57 -29.88 -6.47
N GLY A 336 -17.87 -31.03 -7.10
CA GLY A 336 -19.09 -31.20 -7.90
C GLY A 336 -19.24 -30.16 -9.03
N GLY A 337 -18.12 -29.72 -9.61
CA GLY A 337 -18.08 -28.69 -10.67
C GLY A 337 -18.34 -27.26 -10.20
N LYS A 338 -18.38 -27.00 -8.89
CA LYS A 338 -18.68 -25.69 -8.32
C LYS A 338 -17.45 -25.11 -7.60
N ASN A 339 -17.00 -23.93 -8.03
CA ASN A 339 -15.97 -23.15 -7.35
C ASN A 339 -16.56 -22.35 -6.17
N PHE A 340 -15.72 -21.68 -5.36
CA PHE A 340 -16.16 -20.96 -4.16
C PHE A 340 -17.18 -19.85 -4.42
N SER A 341 -17.15 -19.21 -5.59
CA SER A 341 -18.08 -18.12 -5.95
C SER A 341 -19.49 -18.59 -6.29
N ASN A 342 -19.70 -19.91 -6.44
CA ASN A 342 -21.00 -20.47 -6.81
C ASN A 342 -22.07 -20.19 -5.75
N ALA A 343 -23.27 -19.80 -6.18
CA ALA A 343 -24.39 -19.48 -5.29
C ALA A 343 -24.86 -20.66 -4.42
N ALA A 344 -24.59 -21.91 -4.82
CA ALA A 344 -24.88 -23.08 -4.00
C ALA A 344 -24.08 -23.14 -2.69
N TRP A 345 -22.96 -22.39 -2.61
CA TRP A 345 -22.14 -22.26 -1.41
C TRP A 345 -22.46 -21.00 -0.60
N ARG A 346 -23.65 -20.41 -0.79
CA ARG A 346 -24.09 -19.23 -0.07
C ARG A 346 -25.34 -19.52 0.76
N LEU A 347 -25.34 -19.03 1.99
CA LEU A 347 -26.53 -19.00 2.85
C LEU A 347 -27.49 -17.90 2.36
N PRO A 348 -28.75 -17.87 2.83
CA PRO A 348 -29.72 -16.84 2.44
C PRO A 348 -29.27 -15.41 2.70
N ASP A 349 -28.41 -15.20 3.71
CA ASP A 349 -27.79 -13.91 4.06
C ASP A 349 -26.56 -13.57 3.21
N GLY A 350 -26.18 -14.44 2.27
CA GLY A 350 -25.05 -14.26 1.36
C GLY A 350 -23.68 -14.60 1.95
N THR A 351 -23.58 -15.09 3.18
CA THR A 351 -22.33 -15.62 3.76
C THR A 351 -22.00 -17.00 3.17
N ALA A 352 -20.74 -17.43 3.29
CA ALA A 352 -20.29 -18.72 2.77
C ALA A 352 -20.78 -19.88 3.66
N ASN A 353 -21.34 -20.92 3.04
CA ASN A 353 -21.73 -22.15 3.72
C ASN A 353 -20.56 -23.14 3.75
N PHE A 354 -19.63 -22.96 4.68
CA PHE A 354 -18.43 -23.81 4.75
C PHE A 354 -18.74 -25.25 5.17
N ASP A 355 -19.75 -25.49 6.00
CA ASP A 355 -20.18 -26.85 6.36
C ASP A 355 -20.66 -27.64 5.14
N ALA A 356 -21.37 -26.99 4.21
CA ALA A 356 -21.77 -27.62 2.95
C ALA A 356 -20.58 -27.90 2.02
N ILE A 357 -19.60 -26.99 1.95
CA ILE A 357 -18.36 -27.23 1.21
C ILE A 357 -17.60 -28.41 1.83
N TYR A 358 -17.50 -28.44 3.15
CA TYR A 358 -16.82 -29.49 3.90
C TYR A 358 -17.44 -30.86 3.62
N ALA A 359 -18.77 -30.97 3.74
CA ALA A 359 -19.50 -32.20 3.44
C ALA A 359 -19.33 -32.65 1.98
N ALA A 360 -19.36 -31.70 1.03
CA ALA A 360 -19.16 -32.00 -0.39
C ALA A 360 -17.74 -32.51 -0.67
N ASN A 361 -16.72 -31.91 -0.07
CA ASN A 361 -15.34 -32.35 -0.18
C ASN A 361 -15.12 -33.74 0.44
N ALA A 362 -15.68 -33.99 1.62
CA ALA A 362 -15.60 -35.27 2.31
C ALA A 362 -16.26 -36.41 1.51
N ALA A 363 -17.27 -36.08 0.70
CA ALA A 363 -17.93 -37.00 -0.22
C ALA A 363 -17.25 -37.12 -1.60
N SER A 364 -16.16 -36.38 -1.84
CA SER A 364 -15.41 -36.37 -3.11
C SER A 364 -14.04 -37.04 -2.94
N THR A 365 -13.32 -37.20 -4.05
CA THR A 365 -11.92 -37.64 -4.05
C THR A 365 -11.03 -36.56 -4.68
N PRO A 366 -9.73 -36.50 -4.35
CA PRO A 366 -8.83 -35.52 -4.96
C PRO A 366 -8.83 -35.58 -6.50
N THR A 367 -8.99 -36.77 -7.08
CA THR A 367 -9.06 -36.99 -8.53
C THR A 367 -10.36 -36.50 -9.16
N ALA A 368 -11.49 -36.65 -8.47
CA ALA A 368 -12.81 -36.17 -8.93
C ALA A 368 -12.95 -34.65 -8.81
N GLY A 369 -12.14 -34.01 -7.98
CA GLY A 369 -12.11 -32.57 -7.75
C GLY A 369 -12.63 -32.18 -6.38
N VAL A 370 -11.89 -31.29 -5.72
CA VAL A 370 -12.19 -30.76 -4.39
C VAL A 370 -11.97 -29.25 -4.38
N LEU A 371 -12.61 -28.55 -3.45
CA LEU A 371 -12.45 -27.11 -3.22
C LEU A 371 -11.69 -26.90 -1.91
N VAL A 372 -10.46 -26.39 -1.97
CA VAL A 372 -9.60 -26.22 -0.79
C VAL A 372 -9.22 -24.76 -0.58
N ARG A 373 -8.75 -24.42 0.62
CA ARG A 373 -8.11 -23.11 0.86
C ARG A 373 -6.62 -23.23 0.62
N ARG A 374 -6.10 -22.54 -0.39
CA ARG A 374 -4.65 -22.39 -0.64
C ARG A 374 -4.08 -21.19 0.10
N ALA A 375 -2.79 -21.21 0.41
CA ALA A 375 -2.00 -20.04 0.74
C ALA A 375 -1.07 -19.72 -0.44
N SER A 376 -1.00 -18.45 -0.84
CA SER A 376 -0.05 -17.93 -1.83
C SER A 376 1.05 -17.21 -1.08
N ILE A 377 2.23 -17.82 -1.05
CA ILE A 377 3.40 -17.32 -0.34
C ILE A 377 4.06 -16.24 -1.20
N ASN A 378 4.39 -15.12 -0.55
CA ASN A 378 5.19 -14.05 -1.11
C ASN A 378 6.22 -13.68 -0.04
N SER A 379 7.29 -14.46 0.05
CA SER A 379 8.36 -14.27 1.03
C SER A 379 9.58 -13.65 0.37
N HIS A 380 10.46 -12.98 1.11
CA HIS A 380 11.69 -12.43 0.53
C HIS A 380 12.83 -12.24 1.52
N ASN A 381 14.04 -12.16 0.98
CA ASN A 381 15.21 -11.61 1.64
C ASN A 381 15.65 -10.36 0.87
N TRP A 382 15.83 -9.25 1.58
CA TRP A 382 16.19 -7.98 0.98
C TRP A 382 17.32 -7.35 1.75
N PHE A 383 18.38 -6.96 1.04
CA PHE A 383 19.55 -6.28 1.59
C PHE A 383 19.81 -5.01 0.81
N GLY A 384 20.33 -3.98 1.47
CA GLY A 384 20.80 -2.81 0.76
C GLY A 384 21.77 -1.95 1.55
N ILE A 385 22.44 -1.07 0.80
CA ILE A 385 23.37 -0.07 1.28
C ILE A 385 23.10 1.24 0.55
N ILE A 386 23.03 2.33 1.29
CA ILE A 386 22.97 3.68 0.74
C ILE A 386 24.08 4.48 1.41
N SER A 387 24.90 5.16 0.64
CA SER A 387 25.94 6.04 1.16
C SER A 387 25.91 7.39 0.46
N SER A 388 26.05 8.47 1.23
CA SER A 388 25.98 9.85 0.75
C SER A 388 27.10 10.68 1.38
N PHE A 389 27.97 11.20 0.54
CA PHE A 389 28.99 12.16 0.90
C PHE A 389 28.50 13.58 0.64
N ASN A 390 28.63 14.44 1.65
CA ASN A 390 28.21 15.83 1.64
C ASN A 390 29.45 16.71 1.83
N GLN A 391 29.65 17.67 0.94
CA GLN A 391 30.76 18.62 0.98
C GLN A 391 30.24 20.05 0.91
N LYS A 392 30.51 20.84 1.94
CA LYS A 392 30.39 22.30 1.91
C LYS A 392 31.59 22.85 1.12
N ILE A 393 31.33 23.42 -0.06
CA ILE A 393 32.36 24.05 -0.90
C ILE A 393 32.68 25.44 -0.36
N ASN A 394 31.64 26.19 0.00
CA ASN A 394 31.74 27.48 0.70
C ASN A 394 30.46 27.71 1.54
N ASP A 395 30.26 28.91 2.08
CA ASP A 395 29.12 29.20 2.95
C ASP A 395 27.74 29.06 2.29
N ASN A 396 27.67 29.16 0.97
CA ASN A 396 26.42 29.08 0.24
C ASN A 396 26.32 27.86 -0.66
N LEU A 397 27.40 27.15 -0.96
CA LEU A 397 27.42 26.07 -1.94
C LEU A 397 27.76 24.72 -1.31
N LYS A 398 26.89 23.73 -1.52
CA LYS A 398 27.03 22.36 -1.04
C LYS A 398 26.92 21.37 -2.20
N LEU A 399 27.88 20.46 -2.28
CA LEU A 399 27.83 19.28 -3.15
C LEU A 399 27.43 18.05 -2.34
N THR A 400 26.56 17.22 -2.91
CA THR A 400 26.25 15.88 -2.41
C THR A 400 26.49 14.87 -3.53
N ALA A 401 27.13 13.75 -3.22
CA ALA A 401 27.28 12.61 -4.12
C ALA A 401 27.01 11.33 -3.34
N GLY A 402 26.42 10.32 -3.96
CA GLY A 402 26.11 9.08 -3.25
C GLY A 402 25.80 7.90 -4.16
N ILE A 403 25.67 6.74 -3.51
CA ILE A 403 25.40 5.44 -4.12
C ILE A 403 24.24 4.76 -3.41
N ASP A 404 23.56 3.89 -4.14
CA ASP A 404 22.45 3.05 -3.68
C ASP A 404 22.62 1.67 -4.30
N GLY A 405 22.71 0.64 -3.47
CA GLY A 405 22.85 -0.76 -3.89
C GLY A 405 21.88 -1.64 -3.11
N ARG A 406 21.14 -2.51 -3.82
CA ARG A 406 20.12 -3.39 -3.24
C ARG A 406 20.11 -4.73 -3.93
N TYR A 407 19.84 -5.77 -3.16
CA TYR A 407 19.61 -7.12 -3.64
C TYR A 407 18.36 -7.68 -2.98
N TYR A 408 17.45 -8.18 -3.79
CA TYR A 408 16.19 -8.78 -3.36
C TYR A 408 16.08 -10.18 -3.96
N TYR A 409 15.70 -11.14 -3.12
CA TYR A 409 15.38 -12.51 -3.50
C TYR A 409 13.98 -12.84 -2.97
N GLY A 410 13.00 -12.96 -3.87
CA GLY A 410 11.62 -13.32 -3.57
C GLY A 410 11.37 -14.80 -3.79
N TYR A 411 10.59 -15.41 -2.90
CA TYR A 411 10.09 -16.78 -2.97
C TYR A 411 8.58 -16.75 -3.17
N HIS A 412 8.12 -17.28 -4.30
CA HIS A 412 6.71 -17.26 -4.70
C HIS A 412 6.22 -18.67 -5.01
N TYR A 413 5.37 -19.21 -4.15
CA TYR A 413 4.73 -20.51 -4.38
C TYR A 413 3.33 -20.56 -3.75
N GLN A 414 2.57 -21.62 -4.04
CA GLN A 414 1.35 -21.90 -3.30
C GLN A 414 1.42 -23.24 -2.60
N VAL A 415 0.70 -23.35 -1.49
CA VAL A 415 0.49 -24.58 -0.73
C VAL A 415 -0.97 -24.68 -0.34
N VAL A 416 -1.45 -25.89 -0.04
CA VAL A 416 -2.76 -26.07 0.61
C VAL A 416 -2.64 -25.63 2.06
N SER A 417 -3.55 -24.77 2.53
CA SER A 417 -3.61 -24.36 3.94
C SER A 417 -4.70 -25.08 4.72
N ASP A 418 -5.74 -25.56 4.03
CA ASP A 418 -6.85 -26.29 4.62
C ASP A 418 -7.55 -27.09 3.53
N PHE A 419 -7.70 -28.40 3.74
CA PHE A 419 -8.39 -29.30 2.81
C PHE A 419 -9.91 -29.21 2.91
N LEU A 420 -10.47 -28.54 3.91
CA LEU A 420 -11.91 -28.38 4.10
C LEU A 420 -12.63 -29.73 4.01
N GLY A 421 -12.14 -30.74 4.73
CA GLY A 421 -12.72 -32.08 4.76
C GLY A 421 -12.27 -33.04 3.64
N ALA A 422 -11.53 -32.57 2.63
CA ALA A 422 -10.95 -33.46 1.63
C ALA A 422 -9.75 -34.26 2.18
N THR A 423 -9.45 -35.41 1.57
CA THR A 423 -8.29 -36.25 1.92
C THR A 423 -6.99 -35.86 1.20
N GLY A 424 -7.07 -34.93 0.26
CA GLY A 424 -5.93 -34.42 -0.51
C GLY A 424 -6.37 -33.51 -1.64
N PHE A 425 -5.40 -32.95 -2.38
CA PHE A 425 -5.63 -32.06 -3.52
C PHE A 425 -4.83 -32.55 -4.73
N ARG A 426 -5.46 -32.57 -5.92
CA ARG A 426 -4.80 -32.95 -7.17
C ARG A 426 -4.11 -31.75 -7.79
N ASP A 427 -2.79 -31.84 -7.94
CA ASP A 427 -1.98 -30.87 -8.70
C ASP A 427 -1.43 -31.50 -9.98
N THR A 428 -1.41 -30.73 -11.07
CA THR A 428 -0.86 -31.13 -12.38
C THR A 428 0.04 -30.03 -12.96
N THR A 429 0.52 -29.12 -12.12
CA THR A 429 1.20 -27.89 -12.58
C THR A 429 2.71 -28.02 -12.61
N ASN A 430 3.30 -28.85 -11.73
CA ASN A 430 4.72 -29.16 -11.78
C ASN A 430 5.03 -30.09 -12.97
N LYS A 431 5.61 -29.52 -14.05
CA LYS A 431 5.94 -30.27 -15.26
C LYS A 431 7.13 -31.21 -15.08
N ASN A 432 7.95 -31.02 -14.05
CA ASN A 432 9.03 -31.95 -13.70
C ASN A 432 8.50 -33.29 -13.15
N ALA A 433 7.22 -33.38 -12.79
CA ALA A 433 6.59 -34.63 -12.37
C ALA A 433 6.19 -35.55 -13.53
N ILE A 434 6.28 -35.08 -14.79
CA ILE A 434 5.94 -35.87 -15.97
C ILE A 434 7.06 -36.88 -16.25
N SER A 435 6.69 -38.16 -16.31
CA SER A 435 7.61 -39.27 -16.64
C SER A 435 6.89 -40.35 -17.43
N THR A 436 7.61 -41.38 -17.88
CA THR A 436 7.01 -42.54 -18.55
C THR A 436 5.99 -43.28 -17.66
N SER A 437 6.19 -43.28 -16.33
CA SER A 437 5.28 -43.90 -15.36
C SER A 437 4.21 -42.94 -14.82
N ASN A 438 4.38 -41.62 -15.02
CA ASN A 438 3.39 -40.59 -14.68
C ASN A 438 3.21 -39.61 -15.87
N PRO A 439 2.56 -40.02 -16.96
CA PRO A 439 2.47 -39.22 -18.18
C PRO A 439 1.64 -37.94 -17.99
N THR A 440 0.80 -37.88 -16.95
CA THR A 440 -0.03 -36.71 -16.65
C THR A 440 0.68 -35.69 -15.75
N GLY A 441 1.81 -36.04 -15.14
CA GLY A 441 2.48 -35.23 -14.12
C GLY A 441 1.63 -35.00 -12.87
N GLN A 442 0.60 -35.83 -12.66
CA GLN A 442 -0.33 -35.66 -11.55
C GLN A 442 0.33 -36.00 -10.22
N ARG A 443 0.09 -35.15 -9.22
CA ARG A 443 0.50 -35.33 -7.82
C ARG A 443 -0.72 -35.18 -6.91
N ILE A 444 -0.78 -35.98 -5.85
CA ILE A 444 -1.78 -35.84 -4.78
C ILE A 444 -1.09 -35.25 -3.57
N ILE A 445 -1.47 -34.02 -3.23
CA ILE A 445 -0.95 -33.29 -2.07
C ILE A 445 -1.82 -33.64 -0.87
N VAL A 446 -1.18 -34.07 0.22
CA VAL A 446 -1.86 -34.51 1.46
C VAL A 446 -1.43 -33.73 2.69
N ASN A 447 -0.42 -32.87 2.56
CA ASN A 447 0.04 -32.00 3.63
C ASN A 447 -0.55 -30.60 3.47
N SER A 448 -0.91 -29.98 4.59
CA SER A 448 -1.35 -28.60 4.67
C SER A 448 -0.39 -27.76 5.50
N HIS A 449 -0.35 -26.46 5.21
CA HIS A 449 0.53 -25.49 5.86
C HIS A 449 -0.29 -24.33 6.43
N ASP A 450 -0.19 -24.11 7.73
CA ASP A 450 -1.02 -23.13 8.43
C ASP A 450 -0.77 -21.70 7.94
N ALA A 451 -1.87 -20.97 7.71
CA ALA A 451 -1.85 -19.57 7.31
C ALA A 451 -1.63 -18.64 8.52
N THR A 452 -0.48 -18.80 9.20
CA THR A 452 -0.10 -18.03 10.40
C THR A 452 1.32 -17.48 10.27
N PRO A 453 1.61 -16.29 10.86
CA PRO A 453 2.93 -15.70 10.74
C PRO A 453 3.96 -16.45 11.60
N THR A 454 5.16 -16.66 11.06
CA THR A 454 6.30 -17.17 11.84
C THR A 454 6.91 -16.08 12.72
N TRP A 455 7.18 -16.39 13.99
CA TRP A 455 7.93 -15.50 14.89
C TRP A 455 9.43 -15.49 14.60
N ASN A 456 9.94 -16.45 13.83
CA ASN A 456 11.31 -16.47 13.34
C ASN A 456 11.33 -16.29 11.81
N PRO A 457 11.28 -15.05 11.30
CA PRO A 457 11.32 -14.78 9.87
C PRO A 457 12.73 -14.90 9.28
N PHE A 458 13.76 -15.03 10.12
CA PHE A 458 15.18 -15.10 9.72
C PHE A 458 15.62 -16.51 9.31
N GLY A 459 14.93 -17.55 9.82
CA GLY A 459 15.36 -18.94 9.72
C GLY A 459 15.33 -19.58 8.33
N GLY A 460 14.84 -18.87 7.31
CA GLY A 460 14.98 -19.29 5.90
C GLY A 460 14.23 -20.56 5.45
N LYS A 461 13.61 -21.32 6.36
CA LYS A 461 12.85 -22.52 6.00
C LYS A 461 11.59 -22.13 5.22
N ILE A 462 11.53 -22.59 3.97
CA ILE A 462 10.33 -22.57 3.12
C ILE A 462 9.65 -23.95 3.19
N ASP A 463 8.40 -24.01 2.74
CA ASP A 463 7.67 -25.28 2.68
C ASP A 463 8.32 -26.25 1.68
N PRO A 464 8.15 -27.58 1.85
CA PRO A 464 8.71 -28.55 0.92
C PRO A 464 8.10 -28.43 -0.49
N GLU A 465 8.93 -28.49 -1.53
CA GLU A 465 8.47 -28.47 -2.94
C GLU A 465 7.40 -29.53 -3.22
N ALA A 466 7.51 -30.70 -2.59
CA ALA A 466 6.57 -31.80 -2.76
C ALA A 466 5.12 -31.41 -2.43
N ASP A 467 4.92 -30.40 -1.56
CA ASP A 467 3.62 -29.91 -1.13
C ASP A 467 3.15 -28.67 -1.92
N MET A 468 4.02 -28.09 -2.76
CA MET A 468 3.71 -26.89 -3.52
C MET A 468 2.77 -27.20 -4.70
N ILE A 469 1.81 -26.31 -4.94
CA ILE A 469 0.79 -26.42 -5.99
C ILE A 469 0.78 -25.17 -6.87
N SER A 470 0.14 -25.27 -8.04
CA SER A 470 -0.11 -24.17 -8.99
C SER A 470 1.14 -23.52 -9.62
N TYR A 471 2.05 -22.97 -8.81
CA TYR A 471 3.31 -22.38 -9.25
C TYR A 471 4.36 -22.46 -8.14
N TRP A 472 5.63 -22.49 -8.55
CA TRP A 472 6.78 -22.24 -7.69
C TRP A 472 7.88 -21.54 -8.49
N ASN A 473 8.18 -20.30 -8.13
CA ASN A 473 9.20 -19.50 -8.76
C ASN A 473 9.85 -18.54 -7.77
N ASP A 474 11.08 -18.17 -8.08
CA ASP A 474 11.82 -17.13 -7.37
C ASP A 474 12.05 -15.93 -8.31
N GLY A 475 12.14 -14.76 -7.68
CA GLY A 475 12.46 -13.51 -8.37
C GLY A 475 13.70 -12.87 -7.75
N GLU A 476 14.70 -12.58 -8.59
CA GLU A 476 15.89 -11.84 -8.19
C GLU A 476 15.84 -10.42 -8.77
N VAL A 477 16.04 -9.43 -7.89
CA VAL A 477 16.17 -8.02 -8.29
C VAL A 477 17.50 -7.49 -7.79
N LEU A 478 18.35 -7.08 -8.73
CA LEU A 478 19.58 -6.34 -8.45
C LEU A 478 19.34 -4.88 -8.80
N TRP A 479 19.55 -3.99 -7.83
CA TRP A 479 19.42 -2.54 -8.03
C TRP A 479 20.73 -1.86 -7.64
N TYR A 480 21.28 -1.06 -8.53
CA TYR A 480 22.41 -0.20 -8.18
C TYR A 480 22.36 1.12 -8.93
N GLY A 481 22.82 2.18 -8.29
CA GLY A 481 22.80 3.51 -8.89
C GLY A 481 23.66 4.50 -8.14
N GLY A 482 23.84 5.66 -8.78
CA GLY A 482 24.53 6.80 -8.23
C GLY A 482 23.67 8.05 -8.35
N PHE A 483 23.86 8.98 -7.43
CA PHE A 483 23.17 10.27 -7.42
C PHE A 483 24.11 11.41 -7.05
N GLY A 484 23.76 12.60 -7.51
CA GLY A 484 24.47 13.83 -7.22
C GLY A 484 23.52 15.01 -7.11
N GLN A 485 23.88 15.97 -6.26
CA GLN A 485 23.16 17.24 -6.10
C GLN A 485 24.14 18.36 -5.82
N LEU A 486 23.95 19.48 -6.51
CA LEU A 486 24.56 20.76 -6.16
C LEU A 486 23.46 21.67 -5.60
N GLU A 487 23.68 22.23 -4.42
CA GLU A 487 22.74 23.10 -3.72
C GLU A 487 23.41 24.42 -3.39
N TYR A 488 22.78 25.53 -3.80
CA TYR A 488 23.11 26.88 -3.37
C TYR A 488 22.07 27.34 -2.34
N SER A 489 22.49 27.95 -1.23
CA SER A 489 21.58 28.58 -0.28
C SER A 489 22.22 29.77 0.44
N ASN A 490 21.49 30.88 0.48
CA ASN A 490 21.70 32.00 1.39
C ASN A 490 20.37 32.30 2.12
N ASP A 491 20.23 33.48 2.73
CA ASP A 491 19.02 33.87 3.48
C ASP A 491 17.80 34.09 2.57
N ASN A 492 18.02 34.60 1.35
CA ASN A 492 16.96 35.00 0.42
C ASN A 492 16.72 33.97 -0.69
N LEU A 493 17.72 33.18 -1.07
CA LEU A 493 17.68 32.30 -2.23
C LEU A 493 18.23 30.92 -1.87
N SER A 494 17.45 29.89 -2.20
CA SER A 494 17.89 28.49 -2.20
C SER A 494 17.63 27.90 -3.58
N ALA A 495 18.59 27.20 -4.16
CA ALA A 495 18.46 26.56 -5.46
C ALA A 495 19.20 25.22 -5.47
N PHE A 496 18.70 24.26 -6.25
CA PHE A 496 19.40 22.99 -6.43
C PHE A 496 19.28 22.49 -7.87
N VAL A 497 20.27 21.69 -8.27
CA VAL A 497 20.20 20.78 -9.42
C VAL A 497 20.63 19.40 -8.94
N GLN A 498 19.83 18.39 -9.26
CA GLN A 498 20.02 17.01 -8.84
C GLN A 498 19.88 16.09 -10.05
N GLY A 499 20.69 15.04 -10.10
CA GLY A 499 20.50 13.93 -11.03
C GLY A 499 20.84 12.59 -10.41
N ALA A 500 20.23 11.53 -10.92
CA ALA A 500 20.55 10.17 -10.53
C ALA A 500 20.43 9.22 -11.74
N VAL A 501 21.25 8.16 -11.73
CA VAL A 501 21.22 7.07 -12.70
C VAL A 501 21.15 5.76 -11.94
N SER A 502 20.30 4.83 -12.39
CA SER A 502 20.13 3.51 -11.79
C SER A 502 20.11 2.42 -12.86
N ASN A 503 20.49 1.22 -12.45
CA ASN A 503 20.28 -0.01 -13.17
C ASN A 503 19.44 -0.95 -12.30
N GLN A 504 18.43 -1.56 -12.92
CA GLN A 504 17.59 -2.59 -12.32
C GLN A 504 17.70 -3.84 -13.17
N GLY A 505 18.30 -4.88 -12.60
CA GLY A 505 18.40 -6.20 -13.18
C GLY A 505 17.31 -7.09 -12.60
N PHE A 506 16.53 -7.73 -13.47
CA PHE A 506 15.57 -8.75 -13.08
C PHE A 506 16.00 -10.13 -13.58
N GLN A 507 15.85 -11.14 -12.74
CA GLN A 507 16.01 -12.55 -13.11
C GLN A 507 14.86 -13.35 -12.50
N ARG A 508 14.38 -14.36 -13.23
CA ARG A 508 13.32 -15.26 -12.77
C ARG A 508 13.84 -16.70 -12.78
N ILE A 509 13.47 -17.44 -11.74
CA ILE A 509 13.73 -18.88 -11.62
C ILE A 509 12.37 -19.55 -11.51
N ASP A 510 12.02 -20.45 -12.42
CA ASP A 510 10.76 -21.21 -12.38
C ASP A 510 11.10 -22.70 -12.25
N HIS A 511 10.66 -23.28 -11.16
CA HIS A 511 11.01 -24.65 -10.78
C HIS A 511 9.97 -25.68 -11.21
N PHE A 512 8.83 -25.23 -11.77
CA PHE A 512 7.77 -26.12 -12.24
C PHE A 512 7.81 -26.34 -13.76
N ILE A 513 8.82 -25.78 -14.45
CA ILE A 513 9.07 -26.02 -15.87
C ILE A 513 10.24 -26.98 -16.07
N VAL A 514 10.26 -27.66 -17.21
CA VAL A 514 11.37 -28.53 -17.63
C VAL A 514 12.38 -27.70 -18.39
N ASP A 515 13.64 -27.76 -17.96
CA ASP A 515 14.73 -26.94 -18.53
C ASP A 515 14.95 -27.25 -20.02
N GLY A 516 15.03 -26.20 -20.84
CA GLY A 516 15.25 -26.31 -22.28
C GLY A 516 14.04 -26.76 -23.11
N VAL A 517 12.85 -26.89 -22.50
CA VAL A 517 11.64 -27.34 -23.18
C VAL A 517 10.65 -26.19 -23.38
N SER A 518 9.99 -26.12 -24.53
CA SER A 518 8.91 -25.13 -24.79
C SER A 518 7.57 -25.63 -24.23
N LEU A 519 6.67 -24.71 -23.90
CA LEU A 519 5.28 -25.03 -23.57
C LEU A 519 4.39 -24.65 -24.75
N LEU A 520 3.66 -25.60 -25.34
CA LEU A 520 2.62 -25.30 -26.33
C LEU A 520 1.25 -25.52 -25.68
N ASN A 521 0.46 -24.44 -25.52
CA ASN A 521 -0.87 -24.46 -24.89
C ASN A 521 -0.88 -25.20 -23.53
N GLY A 522 0.04 -24.84 -22.64
CA GLY A 522 0.13 -25.41 -21.30
C GLY A 522 0.69 -26.84 -21.20
N THR A 523 1.10 -27.44 -22.33
CA THR A 523 1.68 -28.81 -22.42
C THR A 523 3.13 -28.76 -22.87
N LEU A 524 3.97 -29.70 -22.39
CA LEU A 524 5.37 -29.82 -22.85
C LEU A 524 5.42 -30.09 -24.37
N ALA A 525 6.35 -29.43 -25.05
CA ALA A 525 6.64 -29.67 -26.46
C ALA A 525 7.04 -31.15 -26.72
N SER A 526 6.47 -31.73 -27.78
CA SER A 526 6.72 -33.09 -28.27
C SER A 526 7.57 -33.02 -29.56
N PRO A 527 8.24 -34.09 -30.03
CA PRO A 527 8.98 -34.08 -31.30
C PRO A 527 8.17 -33.55 -32.52
N THR A 528 6.85 -33.64 -32.48
CA THR A 528 5.93 -33.13 -33.51
C THR A 528 5.54 -31.64 -33.35
N ASN A 529 5.87 -31.01 -32.22
CA ASN A 529 5.50 -29.63 -31.86
C ASN A 529 6.74 -28.86 -31.40
N GLN A 530 7.58 -28.46 -32.35
CA GLN A 530 8.88 -27.82 -32.09
C GLN A 530 8.77 -26.35 -31.65
N PRO A 531 9.78 -25.83 -30.92
CA PRO A 531 9.87 -24.40 -30.57
C PRO A 531 9.74 -23.53 -31.82
N THR A 532 8.92 -22.47 -31.74
CA THR A 532 8.82 -21.45 -32.80
C THR A 532 9.44 -20.15 -32.30
N SER A 533 9.65 -19.17 -33.18
CA SER A 533 10.07 -17.82 -32.74
C SER A 533 9.07 -17.14 -31.81
N LYS A 534 7.81 -17.62 -31.77
CA LYS A 534 6.72 -17.12 -30.91
C LYS A 534 6.48 -18.00 -29.67
N ASN A 535 7.04 -19.20 -29.63
CA ASN A 535 7.03 -20.12 -28.49
C ASN A 535 8.45 -20.63 -28.19
N PRO A 536 9.29 -19.82 -27.53
CA PRO A 536 10.69 -20.16 -27.28
C PRO A 536 10.84 -21.23 -26.20
N ALA A 537 11.97 -21.94 -26.23
CA ALA A 537 12.36 -22.83 -25.15
C ALA A 537 12.42 -22.06 -23.82
N LEU A 538 11.80 -22.62 -22.78
CA LEU A 538 11.84 -22.05 -21.44
C LEU A 538 13.02 -22.65 -20.70
N ASN A 539 13.86 -21.77 -20.15
CA ASN A 539 14.91 -22.18 -19.22
C ASN A 539 14.41 -21.93 -17.81
N THR A 540 14.69 -22.88 -16.91
CA THR A 540 14.37 -22.82 -15.48
C THR A 540 14.91 -21.53 -14.86
N LYS A 541 16.09 -21.08 -15.27
CA LYS A 541 16.71 -19.83 -14.82
C LYS A 541 17.00 -18.91 -16.01
N THR A 542 16.49 -17.68 -15.96
CA THR A 542 16.80 -16.67 -16.98
C THR A 542 18.13 -15.98 -16.71
N GLY A 543 18.74 -15.32 -17.70
CA GLY A 543 19.76 -14.29 -17.43
C GLY A 543 19.15 -13.05 -16.76
N PHE A 544 19.99 -12.16 -16.22
CA PHE A 544 19.55 -10.84 -15.75
C PHE A 544 19.18 -9.94 -16.93
N LYS A 545 17.94 -9.43 -16.95
CA LYS A 545 17.54 -8.33 -17.82
C LYS A 545 17.77 -7.00 -17.12
N ASN A 546 18.82 -6.31 -17.55
CA ASN A 546 19.18 -5.00 -17.03
C ASN A 546 18.42 -3.88 -17.77
N LEU A 547 17.84 -2.97 -16.99
CA LEU A 547 17.15 -1.78 -17.46
C LEU A 547 17.81 -0.57 -16.82
N VAL A 548 18.15 0.46 -17.59
CA VAL A 548 18.76 1.70 -17.07
C VAL A 548 17.69 2.76 -16.90
N GLY A 549 17.58 3.34 -15.72
CA GLY A 549 16.73 4.49 -15.41
C GLY A 549 17.57 5.71 -15.07
N TYR A 550 16.97 6.89 -15.16
CA TYR A 550 17.61 8.13 -14.72
C TYR A 550 16.57 9.20 -14.37
N ASN A 551 16.99 10.18 -13.59
CA ASN A 551 16.23 11.41 -13.37
C ASN A 551 17.14 12.63 -13.32
N ILE A 552 16.57 13.78 -13.66
CA ILE A 552 17.16 15.09 -13.47
C ILE A 552 16.09 16.04 -12.95
N LYS A 553 16.43 16.83 -11.94
CA LYS A 553 15.51 17.76 -11.29
C LYS A 553 16.25 19.04 -10.93
N GLY A 554 15.52 20.14 -10.90
CA GLY A 554 16.02 21.40 -10.38
C GLY A 554 14.90 22.20 -9.74
N GLY A 555 15.26 23.02 -8.77
CA GLY A 555 14.29 23.88 -8.09
C GLY A 555 14.93 25.10 -7.47
N ILE A 556 14.13 26.14 -7.29
CA ILE A 556 14.52 27.43 -6.72
C ILE A 556 13.44 27.86 -5.73
N ASN A 557 13.86 28.35 -4.56
CA ASN A 557 13.03 29.04 -3.58
C ASN A 557 13.61 30.43 -3.34
N TYR A 558 12.75 31.44 -3.36
CA TYR A 558 13.08 32.83 -3.04
C TYR A 558 12.24 33.33 -1.87
N ASN A 559 12.89 33.71 -0.77
CA ASN A 559 12.29 34.37 0.37
C ASN A 559 12.20 35.87 0.07
N ILE A 560 10.99 36.38 -0.14
CA ILE A 560 10.72 37.79 -0.44
C ILE A 560 11.02 38.65 0.80
N ASN A 561 10.66 38.12 1.98
CA ASN A 561 10.95 38.67 3.30
C ASN A 561 10.77 37.57 4.35
N ASP A 562 10.74 37.89 5.64
CA ASP A 562 10.59 36.94 6.75
C ASP A 562 9.24 36.20 6.80
N HIS A 563 8.24 36.61 6.03
CA HIS A 563 6.91 36.02 6.02
C HIS A 563 6.55 35.32 4.72
N HIS A 564 7.11 35.75 3.60
CA HIS A 564 6.69 35.32 2.26
C HIS A 564 7.82 34.60 1.53
N ASN A 565 7.50 33.46 0.90
CA ASN A 565 8.40 32.79 -0.04
C ASN A 565 7.64 32.30 -1.27
N VAL A 566 8.36 32.23 -2.40
CA VAL A 566 7.89 31.59 -3.63
C VAL A 566 8.90 30.54 -4.04
N PHE A 567 8.44 29.45 -4.64
CA PHE A 567 9.32 28.44 -5.18
C PHE A 567 8.82 27.87 -6.50
N GLY A 568 9.72 27.26 -7.24
CA GLY A 568 9.39 26.46 -8.41
C GLY A 568 10.35 25.30 -8.57
N ASN A 569 9.86 24.19 -9.12
CA ASN A 569 10.68 23.04 -9.48
C ASN A 569 10.23 22.44 -10.81
N ILE A 570 11.19 21.80 -11.49
CA ILE A 570 10.98 21.02 -12.71
C ILE A 570 11.80 19.74 -12.64
N GLY A 571 11.38 18.73 -13.38
CA GLY A 571 12.12 17.48 -13.42
C GLY A 571 11.61 16.51 -14.47
N TYR A 572 12.53 15.65 -14.89
CA TYR A 572 12.31 14.60 -15.87
C TYR A 572 12.82 13.26 -15.35
N TYR A 573 12.07 12.19 -15.60
CA TYR A 573 12.40 10.83 -15.18
C TYR A 573 12.22 9.88 -16.36
N SER A 574 13.16 8.97 -16.50
CA SER A 574 13.07 7.76 -17.29
C SER A 574 12.91 6.60 -16.30
N LYS A 575 11.65 6.23 -16.03
CA LYS A 575 11.27 5.23 -15.03
C LYS A 575 11.34 3.83 -15.63
N GLN A 576 12.06 2.94 -14.96
CA GLN A 576 12.14 1.53 -15.36
C GLN A 576 10.80 0.82 -15.08
N PRO A 577 10.38 -0.11 -15.96
CA PRO A 577 9.20 -0.92 -15.75
C PRO A 577 9.42 -2.00 -14.67
N PHE A 578 8.32 -2.49 -14.07
CA PHE A 578 8.32 -3.53 -13.04
C PHE A 578 8.50 -4.95 -13.62
N LEU A 579 8.76 -5.95 -12.75
CA LEU A 579 9.06 -7.34 -13.12
C LEU A 579 7.98 -7.95 -14.04
N ASN A 580 6.70 -7.64 -13.79
CA ASN A 580 5.57 -8.13 -14.58
C ASN A 580 5.56 -7.62 -16.03
N ALA A 581 6.16 -6.47 -16.30
CA ALA A 581 6.35 -5.98 -17.65
C ALA A 581 7.52 -6.69 -18.34
N VAL A 582 8.56 -7.05 -17.58
CA VAL A 582 9.76 -7.78 -18.05
C VAL A 582 9.44 -9.22 -18.43
N TYR A 583 8.71 -9.92 -17.57
CA TYR A 583 8.30 -11.31 -17.75
C TYR A 583 6.78 -11.39 -17.92
N PRO A 584 6.29 -11.31 -19.17
CA PRO A 584 4.86 -11.36 -19.46
C PRO A 584 4.31 -12.74 -19.09
N ASN A 585 3.06 -12.76 -18.61
CA ASN A 585 2.37 -13.96 -18.12
C ASN A 585 3.13 -14.77 -17.04
N ASN A 586 4.08 -14.13 -16.33
CA ASN A 586 4.94 -14.76 -15.34
C ASN A 586 5.71 -15.97 -15.91
N LYS A 587 6.10 -15.90 -17.20
CA LYS A 587 6.89 -16.92 -17.88
C LYS A 587 8.35 -16.50 -18.01
N ASN A 588 9.24 -17.48 -18.13
CA ASN A 588 10.70 -17.28 -18.22
C ASN A 588 11.19 -16.88 -19.63
N PHE A 589 10.49 -15.95 -20.29
CA PHE A 589 10.99 -15.27 -21.49
C PHE A 589 10.78 -13.77 -21.37
N LEU A 590 11.57 -13.00 -22.11
CA LEU A 590 11.60 -11.55 -22.00
C LEU A 590 10.53 -10.91 -22.89
N ASN A 591 9.87 -9.86 -22.38
CA ASN A 591 9.06 -8.99 -23.21
C ASN A 591 9.96 -8.24 -24.23
N PRO A 592 9.70 -8.38 -25.55
CA PRO A 592 10.51 -7.70 -26.57
C PRO A 592 10.26 -6.19 -26.62
N ASN A 593 9.12 -5.71 -26.12
CA ASN A 593 8.66 -4.32 -26.27
C ASN A 593 8.84 -3.49 -24.98
N LEU A 594 9.92 -3.75 -24.24
CA LEU A 594 10.20 -3.02 -22.99
C LEU A 594 10.66 -1.59 -23.27
N THR A 595 9.90 -0.62 -22.75
CA THR A 595 10.24 0.79 -22.76
C THR A 595 10.21 1.35 -21.35
N ASN A 596 11.08 2.32 -21.07
CA ASN A 596 10.94 3.12 -19.85
C ASN A 596 9.77 4.10 -20.00
N GLU A 597 9.09 4.33 -18.90
CA GLU A 597 8.04 5.34 -18.81
C GLU A 597 8.69 6.72 -18.65
N LYS A 598 8.12 7.74 -19.29
CA LYS A 598 8.68 9.10 -19.30
C LYS A 598 7.81 10.01 -18.48
N ILE A 599 8.41 10.67 -17.49
CA ILE A 599 7.69 11.59 -16.61
C ILE A 599 8.31 12.97 -16.71
N PHE A 600 7.48 13.98 -16.92
CA PHE A 600 7.86 15.38 -16.82
C PHE A 600 6.95 16.09 -15.84
N GLY A 601 7.52 16.76 -14.85
CA GLY A 601 6.79 17.54 -13.86
C GLY A 601 7.26 18.99 -13.81
N ALA A 602 6.33 19.89 -13.52
CA ALA A 602 6.59 21.27 -13.16
C ALA A 602 5.67 21.71 -12.03
N GLU A 603 6.19 22.51 -11.12
CA GLU A 603 5.46 23.00 -9.95
C GLU A 603 5.88 24.42 -9.60
N LEU A 604 4.92 25.21 -9.12
CA LEU A 604 5.11 26.52 -8.53
C LEU A 604 4.38 26.56 -7.19
N GLY A 605 5.00 27.18 -6.18
CA GLY A 605 4.40 27.31 -4.87
C GLY A 605 4.67 28.66 -4.21
N TYR A 606 3.80 29.02 -3.29
CA TYR A 606 3.87 30.21 -2.47
C TYR A 606 3.56 29.84 -1.01
N GLY A 607 4.38 30.35 -0.10
CA GLY A 607 4.22 30.17 1.33
C GLY A 607 4.11 31.51 2.06
N PHE A 608 3.22 31.54 3.05
CA PHE A 608 3.13 32.60 4.04
C PHE A 608 3.28 32.01 5.44
N ARG A 609 4.10 32.65 6.28
CA ARG A 609 4.35 32.27 7.68
C ARG A 609 4.22 33.48 8.58
N SER A 610 3.41 33.35 9.62
CA SER A 610 3.30 34.34 10.71
C SER A 610 3.00 33.63 12.03
N SER A 611 2.97 34.38 13.13
CA SER A 611 2.62 33.81 14.44
C SER A 611 1.17 33.34 14.53
N ALA A 612 0.27 33.91 13.72
CA ALA A 612 -1.16 33.62 13.73
C ALA A 612 -1.63 32.81 12.52
N VAL A 613 -1.05 33.03 11.34
CA VAL A 613 -1.52 32.47 10.07
C VAL A 613 -0.36 31.81 9.33
N ASN A 614 -0.57 30.57 8.88
CA ASN A 614 0.29 29.88 7.95
C ASN A 614 -0.53 29.44 6.73
N LEU A 615 -0.01 29.67 5.54
CA LEU A 615 -0.67 29.34 4.28
C LEU A 615 0.35 28.78 3.29
N ASN A 616 -0.06 27.78 2.53
CA ASN A 616 0.66 27.22 1.39
C ASN A 616 -0.30 27.20 0.19
N VAL A 617 0.21 27.57 -0.98
CA VAL A 617 -0.48 27.46 -2.27
C VAL A 617 0.49 26.80 -3.24
N ASN A 618 0.08 25.74 -3.92
CA ASN A 618 0.87 25.05 -4.93
C ASN A 618 0.04 24.84 -6.20
N VAL A 619 0.68 24.98 -7.35
CA VAL A 619 0.12 24.67 -8.67
C VAL A 619 1.09 23.73 -9.36
N TYR A 620 0.56 22.62 -9.92
CA TYR A 620 1.39 21.59 -10.52
C TYR A 620 0.85 21.10 -11.85
N ARG A 621 1.75 20.56 -12.67
CA ARG A 621 1.45 19.78 -13.87
C ARG A 621 2.49 18.67 -14.06
N THR A 622 2.02 17.44 -14.13
CA THR A 622 2.82 16.25 -14.42
C THR A 622 2.26 15.55 -15.66
N SER A 623 3.12 15.15 -16.58
CA SER A 623 2.82 14.27 -17.70
C SER A 623 3.54 12.95 -17.51
N TRP A 624 2.83 11.83 -17.66
CA TRP A 624 3.36 10.47 -17.54
C TRP A 624 3.05 9.70 -18.83
N LYS A 625 4.06 9.55 -19.68
CA LYS A 625 3.98 8.97 -21.03
C LYS A 625 4.59 7.59 -21.09
N ASP A 626 4.25 6.86 -22.15
CA ASP A 626 4.79 5.53 -22.48
C ASP A 626 4.55 4.51 -21.37
N ARG A 627 3.42 4.63 -20.65
CA ARG A 627 3.06 3.69 -19.59
C ARG A 627 2.74 2.32 -20.18
N PHE A 628 3.26 1.29 -19.52
CA PHE A 628 2.97 -0.09 -19.87
C PHE A 628 1.91 -0.66 -18.91
N LEU A 629 0.81 -1.18 -19.45
CA LEU A 629 -0.22 -1.84 -18.65
C LEU A 629 -0.54 -3.22 -19.22
N ARG A 630 -0.63 -4.21 -18.34
CA ARG A 630 -1.05 -5.58 -18.67
C ARG A 630 -2.39 -5.91 -18.03
N ARG A 631 -3.25 -6.62 -18.74
CA ARG A 631 -4.49 -7.23 -18.21
C ARG A 631 -4.47 -8.73 -18.46
N GLY A 632 -4.36 -9.54 -17.41
CA GLY A 632 -4.36 -11.01 -17.50
C GLY A 632 -5.74 -11.65 -17.31
N ASN A 633 -5.78 -12.98 -17.33
CA ASN A 633 -6.98 -13.80 -17.07
C ASN A 633 -8.17 -13.43 -17.96
N LEU A 634 -7.90 -13.09 -19.22
CA LEU A 634 -8.93 -12.84 -20.21
C LEU A 634 -9.32 -14.18 -20.85
N ASN A 635 -10.61 -14.38 -21.09
CA ASN A 635 -11.08 -15.50 -21.88
C ASN A 635 -11.72 -14.93 -23.15
N ILE A 636 -11.05 -15.09 -24.29
CA ILE A 636 -11.43 -14.42 -25.54
C ILE A 636 -11.71 -15.44 -26.64
N PRO A 637 -12.63 -15.15 -27.56
CA PRO A 637 -12.81 -15.99 -28.74
C PRO A 637 -11.51 -16.10 -29.53
N ASP A 638 -11.13 -17.32 -29.92
CA ASP A 638 -9.90 -17.58 -30.68
C ASP A 638 -10.23 -18.01 -32.12
N PRO A 639 -10.27 -17.07 -33.08
CA PRO A 639 -10.59 -17.38 -34.46
C PRO A 639 -9.51 -18.21 -35.16
N ASN A 640 -8.32 -18.35 -34.56
CA ASN A 640 -7.21 -19.12 -35.14
C ASN A 640 -7.27 -20.61 -34.79
N ASN A 641 -8.17 -21.03 -33.90
CA ASN A 641 -8.28 -22.42 -33.47
C ASN A 641 -9.73 -22.93 -33.61
N PRO A 642 -10.11 -23.53 -34.77
CA PRO A 642 -11.49 -23.94 -35.05
C PRO A 642 -12.08 -24.96 -34.07
N GLY A 643 -11.23 -25.65 -33.29
CA GLY A 643 -11.64 -26.62 -32.27
C GLY A 643 -11.80 -26.05 -30.86
N VAL A 644 -11.43 -24.79 -30.63
CA VAL A 644 -11.45 -24.12 -29.32
C VAL A 644 -12.17 -22.77 -29.44
N THR A 645 -13.39 -22.69 -28.91
CA THR A 645 -14.21 -21.47 -29.05
C THR A 645 -13.65 -20.28 -28.26
N PHE A 646 -12.89 -20.52 -27.17
CA PHE A 646 -12.28 -19.48 -26.34
C PHE A 646 -10.90 -19.90 -25.81
N THR A 647 -9.94 -18.98 -25.81
CA THR A 647 -8.57 -19.17 -25.32
C THR A 647 -8.28 -18.25 -24.13
N ASN A 648 -7.55 -18.78 -23.14
CA ASN A 648 -6.98 -17.97 -22.05
C ASN A 648 -5.90 -17.04 -22.59
N ALA A 649 -6.06 -15.75 -22.33
CA ALA A 649 -5.27 -14.69 -22.91
C ALA A 649 -4.92 -13.60 -21.89
N TYR A 650 -4.01 -12.71 -22.30
CA TYR A 650 -3.77 -11.44 -21.67
C TYR A 650 -3.66 -10.33 -22.71
N ALA A 651 -3.92 -9.09 -22.30
CA ALA A 651 -3.71 -7.89 -23.11
C ALA A 651 -2.45 -7.17 -22.64
N ASN A 652 -1.62 -6.76 -23.59
CA ASN A 652 -0.65 -5.69 -23.37
C ASN A 652 -1.19 -4.39 -23.96
N ILE A 653 -0.99 -3.30 -23.22
CA ILE A 653 -1.48 -1.98 -23.58
C ILE A 653 -0.30 -1.02 -23.55
N ALA A 654 -0.10 -0.34 -24.67
CA ALA A 654 1.01 0.57 -24.90
C ALA A 654 0.51 1.97 -25.27
N GLY A 655 1.39 2.96 -25.14
CA GLY A 655 1.10 4.36 -25.51
C GLY A 655 0.19 5.10 -24.52
N ILE A 656 -0.08 4.55 -23.34
CA ILE A 656 -0.89 5.23 -22.34
C ILE A 656 -0.14 6.48 -21.85
N THR A 657 -0.79 7.64 -21.97
CA THR A 657 -0.33 8.91 -21.41
C THR A 657 -1.36 9.47 -20.44
N GLU A 658 -0.92 9.88 -19.25
CA GLU A 658 -1.74 10.57 -18.25
C GLU A 658 -1.22 11.99 -18.01
N ILE A 659 -2.14 12.94 -17.85
CA ILE A 659 -1.87 14.32 -17.41
C ILE A 659 -2.49 14.51 -16.04
N HIS A 660 -1.67 14.97 -15.09
CA HIS A 660 -2.08 15.29 -13.73
C HIS A 660 -1.76 16.74 -13.44
N ARG A 661 -2.77 17.60 -13.37
CA ARG A 661 -2.60 19.01 -12.99
C ARG A 661 -3.57 19.40 -11.88
N GLY A 662 -3.24 20.44 -11.13
CA GLY A 662 -4.12 20.91 -10.07
C GLY A 662 -3.57 22.07 -9.28
N VAL A 663 -4.41 22.55 -8.35
CA VAL A 663 -4.13 23.58 -7.37
C VAL A 663 -4.34 22.99 -5.98
N GLU A 664 -3.41 23.24 -5.07
CA GLU A 664 -3.40 22.79 -3.69
C GLU A 664 -3.25 23.99 -2.77
N VAL A 665 -4.11 24.10 -1.77
CA VAL A 665 -4.04 25.13 -0.73
C VAL A 665 -4.18 24.44 0.61
N ASP A 666 -3.29 24.74 1.56
CA ASP A 666 -3.44 24.33 2.96
C ASP A 666 -2.98 25.43 3.90
N GLY A 667 -3.53 25.45 5.11
CA GLY A 667 -3.18 26.47 6.06
C GLY A 667 -3.75 26.24 7.45
N SER A 668 -3.30 27.07 8.37
CA SER A 668 -3.78 27.13 9.74
C SER A 668 -3.89 28.57 10.21
N VAL A 669 -4.87 28.82 11.07
CA VAL A 669 -5.11 30.11 11.70
C VAL A 669 -5.27 29.88 13.20
N LYS A 670 -4.42 30.50 14.00
CA LYS A 670 -4.56 30.60 15.45
C LYS A 670 -5.32 31.87 15.78
N VAL A 671 -6.60 31.73 16.13
CA VAL A 671 -7.48 32.88 16.47
C VAL A 671 -7.09 33.45 17.82
N ASN A 672 -6.88 32.58 18.81
CA ASN A 672 -6.38 32.93 20.13
C ASN A 672 -5.69 31.70 20.76
N GLN A 673 -5.42 31.73 22.07
CA GLN A 673 -4.78 30.62 22.77
C GLN A 673 -5.67 29.38 22.93
N TYR A 674 -6.99 29.52 22.76
CA TYR A 674 -7.98 28.47 22.95
C TYR A 674 -8.50 27.89 21.64
N LEU A 675 -8.49 28.65 20.55
CA LEU A 675 -9.11 28.26 19.29
C LEU A 675 -8.13 28.41 18.11
N SER A 676 -7.99 27.33 17.36
CA SER A 676 -7.30 27.32 16.07
C SER A 676 -8.10 26.57 15.02
N PHE A 677 -7.92 26.98 13.76
CA PHE A 677 -8.52 26.36 12.59
C PHE A 677 -7.44 25.84 11.65
N THR A 678 -7.77 24.78 10.94
CA THR A 678 -6.96 24.22 9.84
C THR A 678 -7.84 24.05 8.62
N GLY A 679 -7.30 24.30 7.44
CA GLY A 679 -8.04 24.13 6.19
C GLY A 679 -7.18 23.54 5.09
N MET A 680 -7.80 22.77 4.20
CA MET A 680 -7.20 22.37 2.93
C MET A 680 -8.22 22.41 1.79
N VAL A 681 -7.73 22.74 0.60
CA VAL A 681 -8.43 22.68 -0.68
C VAL A 681 -7.49 22.03 -1.69
N SER A 682 -7.95 20.99 -2.37
CA SER A 682 -7.26 20.35 -3.49
C SER A 682 -8.24 20.26 -4.64
N VAL A 683 -7.87 20.82 -5.79
CA VAL A 683 -8.64 20.77 -7.03
C VAL A 683 -7.73 20.27 -8.14
N GLY A 684 -8.01 19.06 -8.60
CA GLY A 684 -7.27 18.36 -9.64
C GLY A 684 -8.07 18.20 -10.92
N ASP A 685 -7.35 18.06 -12.02
CA ASP A 685 -7.86 17.63 -13.31
C ASP A 685 -6.90 16.58 -13.88
N TRP A 686 -7.25 15.31 -13.69
CA TRP A 686 -6.43 14.17 -14.08
C TRP A 686 -7.12 13.36 -15.16
N TYR A 687 -6.46 13.18 -16.30
CA TYR A 687 -7.06 12.54 -17.49
C TYR A 687 -6.01 11.88 -18.38
N TYR A 688 -6.46 10.95 -19.22
CA TYR A 688 -5.64 10.35 -20.28
C TYR A 688 -5.53 11.31 -21.46
N GLU A 689 -4.31 11.56 -21.95
CA GLU A 689 -4.05 12.40 -23.12
C GLU A 689 -3.79 11.52 -24.35
N GLY A 690 -4.67 11.62 -25.34
CA GLY A 690 -4.65 10.76 -26.52
C GLY A 690 -5.18 9.35 -26.27
N ASN A 691 -5.03 8.50 -27.28
CA ASN A 691 -5.50 7.12 -27.26
C ASN A 691 -4.32 6.15 -27.06
N ALA A 692 -4.63 4.97 -26.53
CA ALA A 692 -3.67 3.88 -26.37
C ALA A 692 -3.89 2.79 -27.42
N THR A 693 -2.99 1.82 -27.50
CA THR A 693 -3.17 0.62 -28.31
C THR A 693 -3.09 -0.63 -27.44
N GLY A 694 -4.00 -1.58 -27.69
CA GLY A 694 -4.00 -2.89 -27.06
C GLY A 694 -3.66 -4.00 -28.06
N THR A 695 -3.11 -5.11 -27.57
CA THR A 695 -2.97 -6.37 -28.32
C THR A 695 -3.18 -7.56 -27.39
N TYR A 696 -3.92 -8.57 -27.83
CA TYR A 696 -4.10 -9.83 -27.09
C TYR A 696 -3.03 -10.86 -27.42
N PHE A 697 -2.64 -11.60 -26.39
CA PHE A 697 -1.67 -12.68 -26.46
C PHE A 697 -2.23 -13.91 -25.76
N THR A 698 -1.93 -15.10 -26.27
CA THR A 698 -2.16 -16.38 -25.60
C THR A 698 -1.31 -16.47 -24.34
N GLU A 699 -1.57 -17.48 -23.50
CA GLU A 699 -0.72 -17.79 -22.35
C GLU A 699 0.75 -18.13 -22.71
N THR A 700 1.01 -18.51 -23.98
CA THR A 700 2.35 -18.78 -24.52
C THR A 700 2.99 -17.57 -25.20
N ASN A 701 2.39 -16.37 -25.07
CA ASN A 701 2.85 -15.11 -25.68
C ASN A 701 2.83 -15.11 -27.21
N GLU A 702 1.94 -15.91 -27.79
CA GLU A 702 1.60 -15.80 -29.21
C GLU A 702 0.52 -14.73 -29.36
N GLU A 703 0.73 -13.77 -30.26
CA GLU A 703 -0.31 -12.79 -30.58
C GLU A 703 -1.53 -13.48 -31.17
N ILE A 704 -2.73 -13.16 -30.65
CA ILE A 704 -3.99 -13.72 -31.14
C ILE A 704 -4.49 -12.82 -32.29
N ALA A 705 -3.91 -13.04 -33.47
CA ALA A 705 -4.24 -12.33 -34.70
C ALA A 705 -5.71 -12.55 -35.11
N GLY A 706 -6.32 -11.61 -35.84
CA GLY A 706 -7.71 -11.73 -36.32
C GLY A 706 -8.79 -11.53 -35.25
N THR A 707 -8.42 -11.27 -33.99
CA THR A 707 -9.33 -10.74 -32.97
C THR A 707 -9.54 -9.24 -33.19
N SER A 708 -10.69 -8.70 -32.79
CA SER A 708 -11.01 -7.26 -32.86
C SER A 708 -10.17 -6.37 -31.95
N PHE A 709 -9.02 -6.86 -31.46
CA PHE A 709 -8.19 -6.21 -30.45
C PHE A 709 -6.70 -6.11 -30.80
N ALA A 710 -6.18 -6.79 -31.84
CA ALA A 710 -4.76 -6.67 -32.21
C ALA A 710 -4.46 -5.27 -32.77
N GLY A 711 -3.57 -4.50 -32.12
CA GLY A 711 -3.29 -3.11 -32.49
C GLY A 711 -4.49 -2.17 -32.35
N THR A 712 -5.49 -2.56 -31.56
CA THR A 712 -6.76 -1.82 -31.48
C THR A 712 -6.60 -0.54 -30.70
N THR A 713 -7.12 0.54 -31.27
CA THR A 713 -7.19 1.84 -30.61
C THR A 713 -8.13 1.77 -29.41
N LEU A 714 -7.61 2.12 -28.24
CA LEU A 714 -8.37 2.31 -27.02
C LEU A 714 -8.63 3.81 -26.86
N TYR A 715 -9.89 4.20 -26.99
CA TYR A 715 -10.37 5.57 -26.97
C TYR A 715 -10.37 6.13 -25.54
N LEU A 716 -9.19 6.56 -25.10
CA LEU A 716 -8.97 7.06 -23.74
C LEU A 716 -8.91 8.59 -23.68
N ASP A 717 -8.79 9.31 -24.80
CA ASP A 717 -8.56 10.75 -24.74
C ASP A 717 -9.65 11.45 -23.89
N LYS A 718 -9.19 12.25 -22.92
CA LYS A 718 -10.01 12.96 -21.91
C LYS A 718 -10.77 12.09 -20.91
N VAL A 719 -10.70 10.76 -20.98
CA VAL A 719 -11.19 9.89 -19.93
C VAL A 719 -10.48 10.25 -18.62
N LYS A 720 -11.23 10.37 -17.52
CA LYS A 720 -10.69 10.75 -16.22
C LYS A 720 -9.91 9.59 -15.60
N VAL A 721 -8.79 9.91 -14.96
CA VAL A 721 -8.04 8.96 -14.14
C VAL A 721 -8.87 8.66 -12.88
N GLY A 722 -9.12 7.37 -12.64
CA GLY A 722 -9.93 6.86 -11.53
C GLY A 722 -9.13 6.45 -10.29
N GLY A 723 -9.85 5.93 -9.29
CA GLY A 723 -9.26 5.37 -8.07
C GLY A 723 -8.83 6.40 -7.02
N SER A 724 -9.00 7.69 -7.30
CA SER A 724 -8.74 8.77 -6.36
C SER A 724 -9.65 9.96 -6.63
N ALA A 725 -9.99 10.70 -5.58
CA ALA A 725 -10.80 11.91 -5.71
C ALA A 725 -9.96 13.05 -6.28
N GLN A 726 -10.41 13.63 -7.38
CA GLN A 726 -9.71 14.77 -7.99
C GLN A 726 -9.91 16.05 -7.18
N ASN A 727 -11.02 16.18 -6.44
CA ASN A 727 -11.27 17.33 -5.58
C ASN A 727 -11.51 16.89 -4.12
N THR A 728 -10.73 17.46 -3.20
CA THR A 728 -10.90 17.25 -1.77
C THR A 728 -10.81 18.56 -1.00
N TYR A 729 -11.63 18.67 0.03
CA TYR A 729 -11.68 19.84 0.90
C TYR A 729 -11.71 19.37 2.35
N ALA A 730 -11.03 20.06 3.25
CA ALA A 730 -11.21 19.83 4.67
C ALA A 730 -11.13 21.13 5.46
N ALA A 731 -11.92 21.19 6.52
CA ALA A 731 -11.89 22.25 7.51
C ALA A 731 -11.94 21.61 8.90
N GLY A 732 -11.02 22.02 9.77
CA GLY A 732 -10.93 21.50 11.12
C GLY A 732 -10.73 22.60 12.14
N PHE A 733 -11.05 22.29 13.38
CA PHE A 733 -10.84 23.17 14.53
C PHE A 733 -10.21 22.41 15.68
N VAL A 734 -9.49 23.14 16.53
CA VAL A 734 -9.04 22.70 17.84
C VAL A 734 -9.47 23.76 18.84
N LEU A 735 -10.20 23.34 19.87
CA LEU A 735 -10.71 24.14 20.96
C LEU A 735 -10.14 23.61 22.29
N GLU A 736 -9.53 24.48 23.08
CA GLU A 736 -8.97 24.19 24.40
C GLU A 736 -9.68 25.05 25.46
N PRO A 737 -10.96 24.79 25.78
CA PRO A 737 -11.77 25.71 26.57
C PRO A 737 -11.42 25.68 28.07
N ALA A 738 -10.65 24.69 28.52
CA ALA A 738 -10.16 24.56 29.87
C ALA A 738 -8.76 23.94 29.87
N LYS A 739 -8.01 24.18 30.95
CA LYS A 739 -6.68 23.59 31.12
C LYS A 739 -6.77 22.06 31.00
N ASN A 740 -5.88 21.47 30.21
CA ASN A 740 -5.79 20.03 29.96
C ASN A 740 -6.96 19.38 29.21
N PHE A 741 -7.97 20.15 28.79
CA PHE A 741 -9.08 19.64 27.99
C PHE A 741 -8.99 20.19 26.56
N LYS A 742 -9.07 19.30 25.59
CA LYS A 742 -9.04 19.63 24.16
C LYS A 742 -10.20 18.94 23.44
N LEU A 743 -10.87 19.70 22.59
CA LEU A 743 -11.89 19.24 21.66
C LEU A 743 -11.42 19.58 20.25
N ASP A 744 -11.50 18.65 19.32
CA ASP A 744 -11.16 18.87 17.93
C ASP A 744 -12.17 18.21 17.01
N GLY A 745 -12.38 18.82 15.84
CA GLY A 745 -13.26 18.29 14.83
C GLY A 745 -12.71 18.56 13.44
N THR A 746 -13.02 17.70 12.49
CA THR A 746 -12.65 17.86 11.09
C THR A 746 -13.80 17.44 10.19
N TYR A 747 -14.23 18.34 9.32
CA TYR A 747 -15.11 18.04 8.20
C TYR A 747 -14.28 17.86 6.94
N ARG A 748 -14.47 16.75 6.22
CA ARG A 748 -13.83 16.46 4.93
C ARG A 748 -14.90 16.24 3.87
N TYR A 749 -14.78 16.91 2.74
CA TYR A 749 -15.65 16.76 1.57
C TYR A 749 -14.87 16.21 0.38
N VAL A 750 -15.45 15.20 -0.28
CA VAL A 750 -14.87 14.47 -1.40
C VAL A 750 -15.78 14.64 -2.61
N ASN A 751 -15.21 15.09 -3.73
CA ASN A 751 -15.92 15.31 -4.98
C ASN A 751 -15.03 14.91 -6.18
N ASN A 752 -15.65 14.71 -7.35
CA ASN A 752 -14.95 14.25 -8.55
C ASN A 752 -14.12 12.98 -8.29
N LEU A 753 -14.72 12.05 -7.56
CA LEU A 753 -14.19 10.70 -7.38
C LEU A 753 -14.65 9.86 -8.56
N TYR A 754 -13.72 9.33 -9.34
CA TYR A 754 -14.02 8.51 -10.52
C TYR A 754 -13.67 7.05 -10.26
N ALA A 755 -14.49 6.14 -10.80
CA ALA A 755 -14.25 4.70 -10.76
C ALA A 755 -12.96 4.32 -11.48
N ASN A 756 -12.36 3.19 -11.09
CA ASN A 756 -11.22 2.63 -11.79
C ASN A 756 -11.58 2.37 -13.27
N VAL A 757 -10.62 2.68 -14.14
CA VAL A 757 -10.74 2.54 -15.58
C VAL A 757 -9.97 1.29 -16.00
N ASN A 758 -10.64 0.37 -16.69
CA ASN A 758 -9.97 -0.71 -17.40
C ASN A 758 -9.85 -0.32 -18.88
N PRO A 759 -8.65 -0.01 -19.40
CA PRO A 759 -8.51 0.51 -20.76
C PRO A 759 -9.07 -0.41 -21.84
N ILE A 760 -9.10 -1.72 -21.62
CA ILE A 760 -9.69 -2.69 -22.57
C ILE A 760 -11.21 -2.52 -22.73
N ASN A 761 -11.88 -1.74 -21.88
CA ASN A 761 -13.32 -1.43 -22.03
C ASN A 761 -13.57 -0.26 -22.99
N PHE A 762 -12.52 0.40 -23.50
CA PHE A 762 -12.61 1.62 -24.31
C PHE A 762 -12.33 1.34 -25.80
N GLN A 763 -12.79 0.20 -26.31
CA GLN A 763 -12.53 -0.23 -27.70
C GLN A 763 -13.35 0.54 -28.76
N SER A 764 -14.28 1.39 -28.33
CA SER A 764 -15.12 2.21 -29.23
C SER A 764 -15.10 3.68 -28.82
N GLN A 765 -15.32 4.58 -29.79
CA GLN A 765 -15.46 6.01 -29.52
C GLN A 765 -16.65 6.28 -28.57
N ALA A 766 -17.72 5.50 -28.66
CA ALA A 766 -18.87 5.60 -27.75
C ALA A 766 -18.46 5.32 -26.29
N ALA A 767 -17.65 4.29 -26.05
CA ALA A 767 -17.11 4.00 -24.71
C ALA A 767 -16.17 5.12 -24.22
N GLY A 768 -15.35 5.67 -25.12
CA GLY A 768 -14.54 6.87 -24.86
C GLY A 768 -15.38 8.06 -24.40
N ASN A 769 -16.48 8.33 -25.12
CA ASN A 769 -17.41 9.43 -24.81
C ASN A 769 -18.14 9.23 -23.47
N LEU A 770 -18.47 7.98 -23.10
CA LEU A 770 -19.05 7.67 -21.78
C LEU A 770 -18.05 7.93 -20.64
N GLY A 771 -16.75 7.75 -20.90
CA GLY A 771 -15.69 8.05 -19.95
C GLY A 771 -15.71 7.21 -18.67
N ALA A 772 -15.07 7.75 -17.62
CA ALA A 772 -15.07 7.13 -16.30
C ALA A 772 -16.34 7.50 -15.53
N LEU A 773 -16.91 6.51 -14.81
CA LEU A 773 -18.05 6.74 -13.92
C LEU A 773 -17.64 7.70 -12.79
N LYS A 774 -18.36 8.82 -12.66
CA LYS A 774 -18.23 9.74 -11.52
C LYS A 774 -19.12 9.24 -10.38
N LEU A 775 -18.53 9.00 -9.23
CA LEU A 775 -19.25 8.59 -8.02
C LEU A 775 -19.89 9.78 -7.30
N PRO A 776 -20.98 9.57 -6.53
CA PRO A 776 -21.59 10.61 -5.72
C PRO A 776 -20.59 11.22 -4.73
N SER A 777 -20.65 12.55 -4.58
CA SER A 777 -19.86 13.25 -3.58
C SER A 777 -20.33 12.91 -2.16
N PHE A 778 -19.44 13.06 -1.19
CA PHE A 778 -19.77 12.81 0.21
C PHE A 778 -18.95 13.70 1.14
N GLY A 779 -19.52 13.94 2.33
CA GLY A 779 -18.87 14.66 3.42
C GLY A 779 -18.84 13.80 4.68
N LEU A 780 -17.71 13.82 5.38
CA LEU A 780 -17.51 13.11 6.65
C LEU A 780 -17.11 14.12 7.72
N PHE A 781 -17.69 13.98 8.91
CA PHE A 781 -17.31 14.76 10.08
C PHE A 781 -16.75 13.83 11.14
N ASP A 782 -15.55 14.12 11.60
CA ASP A 782 -14.87 13.40 12.67
C ASP A 782 -14.71 14.33 13.87
N LEU A 783 -14.87 13.79 15.08
CA LEU A 783 -14.83 14.53 16.33
C LEU A 783 -13.95 13.79 17.34
N GLY A 784 -13.13 14.51 18.10
CA GLY A 784 -12.31 13.95 19.16
C GLY A 784 -12.22 14.85 20.37
N ALA A 785 -12.08 14.25 21.54
CA ALA A 785 -11.87 14.95 22.80
C ALA A 785 -10.75 14.28 23.60
N SER A 786 -9.87 15.06 24.20
CA SER A 786 -8.85 14.57 25.13
C SER A 786 -8.81 15.33 26.44
N TYR A 787 -8.47 14.60 27.50
CA TYR A 787 -8.27 15.15 28.83
C TYR A 787 -6.98 14.62 29.45
N LYS A 788 -6.13 15.53 29.94
CA LYS A 788 -4.87 15.20 30.61
C LYS A 788 -4.99 15.37 32.12
N VAL A 789 -4.72 14.29 32.87
CA VAL A 789 -4.68 14.30 34.34
C VAL A 789 -3.22 14.26 34.78
N ASN A 790 -2.69 15.37 35.27
CA ASN A 790 -1.30 15.44 35.74
C ASN A 790 -1.23 14.89 37.18
N LEU A 791 -0.33 13.92 37.42
CA LEU A 791 0.01 13.47 38.78
C LEU A 791 1.16 14.31 39.34
N ASN A 792 2.16 14.58 38.49
CA ASN A 792 3.26 15.49 38.75
C ASN A 792 3.83 16.03 37.42
N ALA A 793 5.00 16.65 37.45
CA ALA A 793 5.63 17.25 36.26
C ALA A 793 6.03 16.23 35.17
N LYS A 794 6.27 14.97 35.53
CA LYS A 794 6.72 13.91 34.61
C LYS A 794 5.64 12.85 34.35
N GLN A 795 4.76 12.63 35.33
CA GLN A 795 3.76 11.58 35.29
C GLN A 795 2.35 12.14 35.06
N TYR A 796 1.66 11.60 34.07
CA TYR A 796 0.29 12.00 33.74
C TYR A 796 -0.48 10.91 33.02
N PHE A 797 -1.80 10.91 33.21
CA PHE A 797 -2.72 10.15 32.39
C PHE A 797 -3.28 11.00 31.26
N THR A 798 -3.54 10.38 30.11
CA THR A 798 -4.30 10.97 29.00
C THR A 798 -5.47 10.06 28.68
N LEU A 799 -6.66 10.63 28.65
CA LEU A 799 -7.85 10.01 28.09
C LEU A 799 -8.11 10.67 26.73
N ARG A 800 -8.30 9.87 25.69
CA ARG A 800 -8.70 10.32 24.35
C ARG A 800 -9.92 9.52 23.90
N ALA A 801 -10.89 10.18 23.30
CA ALA A 801 -11.99 9.55 22.59
C ALA A 801 -12.13 10.18 21.20
N ASN A 802 -12.42 9.35 20.20
CA ASN A 802 -12.63 9.73 18.82
C ASN A 802 -13.92 9.09 18.31
N VAL A 803 -14.70 9.84 17.53
CA VAL A 803 -15.83 9.35 16.75
C VAL A 803 -15.61 9.76 15.30
N TYR A 804 -15.58 8.78 14.40
CA TYR A 804 -15.39 8.98 12.97
C TYR A 804 -16.72 8.84 12.25
N ASN A 805 -16.93 9.59 11.17
CA ASN A 805 -18.18 9.64 10.44
C ASN A 805 -19.38 9.86 11.40
N VAL A 806 -19.32 10.93 12.19
CA VAL A 806 -20.28 11.27 13.24
C VAL A 806 -21.72 11.27 12.73
N PHE A 807 -21.99 11.60 11.47
CA PHE A 807 -23.35 11.61 10.92
C PHE A 807 -23.79 10.27 10.29
N ASP A 808 -22.98 9.22 10.42
CA ASP A 808 -23.19 7.89 9.82
C ASP A 808 -23.54 7.95 8.32
N LYS A 809 -22.83 8.80 7.58
CA LYS A 809 -23.05 8.94 6.13
C LYS A 809 -22.79 7.59 5.44
N VAL A 810 -23.74 7.16 4.61
CA VAL A 810 -23.56 6.07 3.64
C VAL A 810 -22.92 6.67 2.38
N TYR A 811 -21.79 6.12 1.95
CA TYR A 811 -21.04 6.60 0.78
C TYR A 811 -20.23 5.49 0.13
N ILE A 812 -19.95 5.65 -1.16
CA ILE A 812 -19.05 4.77 -1.91
C ILE A 812 -17.64 5.37 -1.82
N ALA A 813 -16.68 4.60 -1.30
CA ALA A 813 -15.29 5.03 -1.17
C ALA A 813 -14.48 4.71 -2.43
N GLU A 814 -14.79 3.59 -3.10
CA GLU A 814 -14.09 3.11 -4.29
C GLU A 814 -15.06 2.35 -5.21
N SER A 815 -14.80 2.37 -6.51
CA SER A 815 -15.48 1.53 -7.50
C SER A 815 -14.47 0.89 -8.43
N ASN A 816 -14.59 -0.42 -8.64
CA ASN A 816 -13.77 -1.20 -9.55
C ASN A 816 -14.28 -1.18 -11.00
N THR A 817 -15.59 -1.02 -11.17
CA THR A 817 -16.26 -0.98 -12.47
C THR A 817 -16.87 0.39 -12.74
N ASN A 818 -17.17 0.68 -14.00
CA ASN A 818 -17.54 2.00 -14.49
C ASN A 818 -18.84 2.04 -15.31
N TYR A 819 -19.84 1.23 -14.94
CA TYR A 819 -21.15 1.24 -15.60
C TYR A 819 -21.91 2.53 -15.25
N GLN A 820 -22.21 3.34 -16.26
CA GLN A 820 -23.01 4.55 -16.14
C GLN A 820 -24.47 4.18 -15.90
N SER A 821 -25.21 5.12 -15.32
CA SER A 821 -26.63 5.02 -15.01
C SER A 821 -27.49 5.45 -16.19
N ASN A 822 -28.72 4.95 -16.28
CA ASN A 822 -29.76 5.32 -17.24
C ASN A 822 -29.35 5.28 -18.72
N LEU A 823 -28.51 4.32 -19.13
CA LEU A 823 -28.13 4.16 -20.54
C LEU A 823 -29.25 3.54 -21.37
N SER A 824 -29.40 4.03 -22.60
CA SER A 824 -30.20 3.34 -23.62
C SER A 824 -29.53 2.01 -24.00
N ALA A 825 -30.28 1.08 -24.61
CA ALA A 825 -29.70 -0.16 -25.10
C ALA A 825 -28.55 0.08 -26.11
N ALA A 826 -28.68 1.14 -26.93
CA ALA A 826 -27.67 1.53 -27.90
C ALA A 826 -26.40 2.06 -27.23
N ASP A 827 -26.52 2.90 -26.21
CA ASP A 827 -25.36 3.43 -25.48
C ASP A 827 -24.70 2.36 -24.60
N TYR A 828 -25.50 1.48 -23.98
CA TYR A 828 -24.99 0.37 -23.18
C TYR A 828 -24.17 -0.61 -24.02
N ALA A 829 -24.53 -0.80 -25.29
CA ALA A 829 -23.77 -1.63 -26.22
C ALA A 829 -22.30 -1.17 -26.38
N ALA A 830 -21.98 0.09 -26.04
CA ALA A 830 -20.61 0.60 -26.04
C ALA A 830 -19.67 -0.15 -25.09
N TYR A 831 -20.19 -0.75 -24.00
CA TYR A 831 -19.37 -1.57 -23.09
C TYR A 831 -18.90 -2.89 -23.68
N GLY A 832 -19.48 -3.33 -24.80
CA GLY A 832 -19.12 -4.57 -25.47
C GLY A 832 -19.56 -5.82 -24.73
N SER A 833 -19.09 -6.97 -25.22
CA SER A 833 -19.52 -8.31 -24.78
C SER A 833 -19.02 -8.74 -23.40
N SER A 834 -18.09 -8.00 -22.80
CA SER A 834 -17.58 -8.25 -21.46
C SER A 834 -18.47 -7.70 -20.35
N ALA A 835 -19.46 -6.86 -20.69
CA ALA A 835 -20.45 -6.35 -19.75
C ALA A 835 -21.60 -7.34 -19.51
N PRO A 836 -22.31 -7.23 -18.37
CA PRO A 836 -23.58 -7.92 -18.16
C PRO A 836 -24.59 -7.66 -19.30
N SER A 837 -25.62 -8.49 -19.41
CA SER A 837 -26.68 -8.23 -20.39
C SER A 837 -27.40 -6.91 -20.08
N TYR A 838 -27.87 -6.19 -21.11
CA TYR A 838 -28.66 -4.96 -20.93
C TYR A 838 -29.90 -5.20 -20.05
N THR A 839 -30.55 -6.36 -20.21
CA THR A 839 -31.69 -6.76 -19.36
C THR A 839 -31.29 -6.83 -17.90
N SER A 840 -30.17 -7.49 -17.58
CA SER A 840 -29.64 -7.55 -16.21
C SER A 840 -29.23 -6.18 -15.68
N TYR A 841 -28.83 -5.26 -16.56
CA TYR A 841 -28.48 -3.87 -16.22
C TYR A 841 -29.70 -3.07 -15.80
N VAL A 842 -30.76 -3.13 -16.61
CA VAL A 842 -32.04 -2.48 -16.29
C VAL A 842 -32.65 -3.08 -15.02
N GLN A 843 -32.62 -4.41 -14.87
CA GLN A 843 -33.16 -5.11 -13.69
C GLN A 843 -32.42 -4.78 -12.39
N ALA A 844 -31.11 -4.54 -12.45
CA ALA A 844 -30.33 -4.18 -11.27
C ALA A 844 -30.76 -2.82 -10.71
N GLY A 845 -31.26 -1.90 -11.55
CA GLY A 845 -31.65 -0.56 -11.14
C GLY A 845 -30.46 0.29 -10.67
N GLU A 846 -30.75 1.31 -9.87
CA GLU A 846 -29.77 2.31 -9.45
C GLU A 846 -29.82 2.54 -7.93
N TRP A 847 -28.70 3.01 -7.38
CA TRP A 847 -28.60 3.49 -6.01
C TRP A 847 -27.86 4.82 -6.02
N ASN A 848 -28.53 5.88 -5.56
CA ASN A 848 -27.96 7.24 -5.50
C ASN A 848 -27.32 7.70 -6.84
N GLY A 849 -28.00 7.43 -7.96
CA GLY A 849 -27.55 7.79 -9.31
C GLY A 849 -26.44 6.90 -9.87
N VAL A 850 -26.14 5.76 -9.25
CA VAL A 850 -25.14 4.77 -9.71
C VAL A 850 -25.81 3.44 -10.03
N SER A 851 -25.52 2.86 -11.19
CA SER A 851 -26.01 1.53 -11.56
C SER A 851 -25.61 0.49 -10.51
N GLN A 852 -26.57 -0.32 -10.05
CA GLN A 852 -26.33 -1.30 -8.99
C GLN A 852 -25.45 -2.49 -9.45
N GLN A 853 -25.15 -2.59 -10.75
CA GLN A 853 -24.19 -3.55 -11.29
C GLN A 853 -22.75 -3.23 -10.92
N ASN A 854 -22.47 -1.98 -10.48
CA ASN A 854 -21.12 -1.60 -10.17
C ASN A 854 -20.58 -2.33 -8.94
N GLN A 855 -19.36 -2.85 -9.06
CA GLN A 855 -18.62 -3.46 -7.97
C GLN A 855 -17.89 -2.36 -7.19
N VAL A 856 -18.23 -2.20 -5.91
CA VAL A 856 -17.80 -1.08 -5.07
C VAL A 856 -17.28 -1.52 -3.71
N PHE A 857 -16.58 -0.62 -3.03
CA PHE A 857 -16.46 -0.64 -1.59
C PHE A 857 -17.23 0.54 -1.01
N PHE A 858 -18.23 0.23 -0.19
CA PHE A 858 -18.84 1.23 0.68
C PHE A 858 -17.86 1.63 1.79
N GLY A 859 -17.85 2.92 2.10
CA GLY A 859 -17.09 3.43 3.21
C GLY A 859 -17.66 3.03 4.57
N PHE A 860 -16.85 3.19 5.61
CA PHE A 860 -17.23 2.81 6.96
C PHE A 860 -18.31 3.76 7.48
N GLY A 861 -19.25 3.21 8.25
CA GLY A 861 -20.20 4.00 9.01
C GLY A 861 -19.58 4.69 10.21
N ARG A 862 -20.44 5.13 11.12
CA ARG A 862 -19.96 5.71 12.38
C ARG A 862 -19.14 4.67 13.15
N THR A 863 -17.89 5.00 13.44
CA THR A 863 -17.00 4.21 14.30
C THR A 863 -16.48 5.06 15.45
N TRP A 864 -15.97 4.43 16.51
CA TRP A 864 -15.44 5.12 17.67
C TRP A 864 -14.22 4.40 18.21
N ALA A 865 -13.31 5.16 18.83
CA ALA A 865 -12.16 4.64 19.55
C ALA A 865 -11.93 5.44 20.83
N ALA A 866 -11.43 4.79 21.88
CA ALA A 866 -11.04 5.41 23.13
C ALA A 866 -9.71 4.86 23.61
N THR A 867 -8.83 5.73 24.08
CA THR A 867 -7.48 5.38 24.54
C THR A 867 -7.24 5.97 25.92
N PHE A 868 -6.73 5.15 26.81
CA PHE A 868 -6.22 5.54 28.12
C PHE A 868 -4.72 5.26 28.17
N SER A 869 -3.93 6.30 28.44
CA SER A 869 -2.46 6.19 28.47
C SER A 869 -1.89 6.77 29.75
N PHE A 870 -0.93 6.07 30.34
CA PHE A 870 -0.09 6.54 31.43
C PHE A 870 1.30 6.86 30.91
N ASN A 871 1.75 8.09 31.10
CA ASN A 871 3.10 8.55 30.74
C ASN A 871 3.90 8.77 32.03
N PHE A 872 5.17 8.37 32.05
CA PHE A 872 6.03 8.41 33.24
C PHE A 872 7.50 8.72 32.99
#